data_AF-A0A3D5Y1X5-F1
#
_entry.id   AF-A0A3D5Y1X5-F1
#
_cell.length_a   1.000
_cell.length_b   1.000
_cell.length_c   1.000
_cell.angle_alpha   90.00
_cell.angle_beta   90.00
_cell.angle_gamma   90.00
#
_symmetry.space_group_name_H-M   'P 1'
#
loop_
_entity.id
_entity.type
_entity.pdbx_description
1 polymer ?
#
loop_
_entity_poly.entity_id
_entity_poly.type
_entity_poly.pdbx_seq_one_letter_code
_entity_poly.pdbx_strand_id
1 'polypeptide(L)'
;YRTAITSQEGVTETAHEYLAGGAGEPGQLVFSFNFSGNLAVLEDHIWASLAATGETPNRQLTAVSERLIQYQAGGEAVLTAVFRNVAAAEYSRVREALDGIFGNLEVRNLTRDYGDQAQTLIYRFESGQAMVELDAALWQQIEIEPALQGLVPGIAANAVLEYSFLKTIVTVAFNNIAPEDYRKIGALLDTIIKQLVVKDLKKAYDPNEYRLSYTLESPIPPVELDTILWEKIRGEEALSNIAQDTTSEDTLGYFYLQERPDTRSMAVVLENLGPDAYRKAGLRFVSAIKVIEGVDRVQREYSENDQVLRLRFRYRGESIYAIDDAIWKAVRRDKTFTDLALGSMTEAKLVYVLGAVEGIQPDVIIHLRRVSGADYKIVATGFSKLLGRLKNVRDVRYHYLFQQRTIVFRLRYEGEDLFALDDAIQHSLAAHQLFQQVAKGPDTAGRMIYLFGEEPVVVQSAEPAVVTAEPDESAALPSSGSLPDLVAALDQTVILVLGQSEDARWHGTGFFVTDSGYILTNAHVAMGHLVHEGKAKLWAKTLDGHRYPLNVIKSDNEQDLALLKIVSPARQFKSVKIGNSSQLRKGQQVFNIGNPGTWDEHFEHSVTIGVVAGLNRNDGLIEFSMPGRGGQSGSPVFNTAGTVVGVVVKVTLDDSGKALIPVLM
;
A
#
# COMPACT_ATOMS: atom_id res chain seq x y z
N TYR A 1 42.73 -36.98 39.08
CA TYR A 1 43.28 -35.82 39.83
C TYR A 1 44.80 -35.69 39.75
N ARG A 2 45.60 -36.58 40.37
CA ARG A 2 47.09 -36.46 40.35
C ARG A 2 47.65 -36.21 38.95
N THR A 3 47.36 -37.09 38.00
CA THR A 3 47.83 -36.99 36.61
C THR A 3 47.41 -35.67 35.96
N ALA A 4 46.15 -35.25 36.17
CA ALA A 4 45.63 -34.00 35.61
C ALA A 4 46.30 -32.76 36.20
N ILE A 5 46.81 -32.80 37.44
CA ILE A 5 47.53 -31.70 38.07
C ILE A 5 49.01 -31.69 37.65
N THR A 6 49.67 -32.86 37.68
CA THR A 6 51.10 -32.98 37.33
C THR A 6 51.40 -32.78 35.86
N SER A 7 50.39 -32.90 34.98
CA SER A 7 50.55 -32.68 33.53
C SER A 7 50.40 -31.23 33.11
N GLN A 8 50.02 -30.32 34.01
CA GLN A 8 49.84 -28.92 33.69
C GLN A 8 51.17 -28.20 33.54
N GLU A 9 51.26 -27.36 32.51
CA GLU A 9 52.44 -26.54 32.25
C GLU A 9 52.67 -25.55 33.42
N GLY A 10 53.91 -25.49 33.91
CA GLY A 10 54.30 -24.61 35.01
C GLY A 10 54.06 -25.14 36.42
N VAL A 11 53.43 -26.31 36.58
CA VAL A 11 53.29 -26.98 37.89
C VAL A 11 54.56 -27.77 38.21
N THR A 12 55.18 -27.49 39.35
CA THR A 12 56.41 -28.15 39.83
C THR A 12 56.31 -28.54 41.31
N GLU A 13 57.19 -29.42 41.79
CA GLU A 13 57.25 -29.85 43.21
C GLU A 13 55.92 -30.37 43.77
N THR A 14 55.25 -31.26 43.04
CA THR A 14 53.94 -31.76 43.44
C THR A 14 54.02 -32.77 44.60
N ALA A 15 53.39 -32.45 45.72
CA ALA A 15 53.06 -33.37 46.80
C ALA A 15 51.55 -33.61 46.84
N HIS A 16 51.15 -34.78 47.35
CA HIS A 16 49.74 -35.10 47.57
C HIS A 16 49.61 -35.95 48.83
N GLU A 17 48.55 -35.72 49.58
CA GLU A 17 48.22 -36.51 50.76
C GLU A 17 46.71 -36.72 50.84
N TYR A 18 46.32 -37.84 51.44
CA TYR A 18 44.94 -38.09 51.80
C TYR A 18 44.82 -37.98 53.32
N LEU A 19 44.07 -37.00 53.79
CA LEU A 19 43.75 -36.79 55.19
C LEU A 19 42.42 -37.49 55.47
N ALA A 20 42.44 -38.56 56.27
CA ALA A 20 41.22 -39.25 56.66
C ALA A 20 40.35 -38.32 57.55
N GLY A 21 39.07 -38.22 57.23
CA GLY A 21 38.11 -37.47 58.05
C GLY A 21 37.82 -38.18 59.38
N GLY A 22 37.42 -37.41 60.38
CA GLY A 22 36.88 -37.94 61.64
C GLY A 22 35.55 -38.69 61.43
N ALA A 23 34.97 -39.21 62.52
CA ALA A 23 33.67 -39.88 62.46
C ALA A 23 32.58 -38.91 61.96
N GLY A 24 32.12 -39.12 60.72
CA GLY A 24 31.12 -38.28 60.06
C GLY A 24 31.69 -37.10 59.25
N GLU A 25 33.01 -36.93 59.16
CA GLU A 25 33.64 -35.90 58.34
C GLU A 25 34.22 -36.50 57.04
N PRO A 26 34.10 -35.81 55.89
CA PRO A 26 34.69 -36.27 54.64
C PRO A 26 36.22 -36.23 54.71
N GLY A 27 36.89 -37.23 54.14
CA GLY A 27 38.32 -37.19 53.94
C GLY A 27 38.73 -36.12 52.92
N GLN A 28 39.94 -35.61 53.03
CA GLN A 28 40.47 -34.57 52.14
C GLN A 28 41.61 -35.12 51.29
N LEU A 29 41.53 -34.90 49.98
CA LEU A 29 42.65 -35.14 49.07
C LEU A 29 43.35 -33.81 48.79
N VAL A 30 44.52 -33.62 49.39
CA VAL A 30 45.27 -32.36 49.32
C VAL A 30 46.38 -32.48 48.28
N PHE A 31 46.51 -31.48 47.42
CA PHE A 31 47.61 -31.35 46.47
C PHE A 31 48.35 -30.04 46.73
N SER A 32 49.67 -30.13 46.92
CA SER A 32 50.55 -28.99 47.14
C SER A 32 51.58 -28.93 46.03
N PHE A 33 51.79 -27.77 45.42
CA PHE A 33 52.70 -27.61 44.29
C PHE A 33 53.16 -26.15 44.16
N ASN A 34 54.26 -25.94 43.45
CA ASN A 34 54.71 -24.62 43.03
C ASN A 34 54.12 -24.26 41.67
N PHE A 35 53.53 -23.08 41.58
CA PHE A 35 52.99 -22.54 40.33
C PHE A 35 53.11 -21.00 40.34
N SER A 36 53.64 -20.44 39.26
CA SER A 36 53.89 -18.99 39.13
C SER A 36 52.85 -18.25 38.28
N GLY A 37 51.80 -18.95 37.83
CA GLY A 37 50.73 -18.38 36.98
C GLY A 37 49.46 -18.03 37.76
N ASN A 38 48.39 -17.70 37.03
CA ASN A 38 47.07 -17.42 37.60
C ASN A 38 46.38 -18.72 38.01
N LEU A 39 46.05 -18.85 39.29
CA LEU A 39 45.47 -20.07 39.87
C LEU A 39 44.10 -20.43 39.26
N ALA A 40 43.29 -19.46 38.84
CA ALA A 40 42.02 -19.70 38.16
C ALA A 40 42.20 -20.23 36.73
N VAL A 41 43.25 -19.81 36.03
CA VAL A 41 43.58 -20.35 34.69
C VAL A 41 44.09 -21.79 34.80
N LEU A 42 44.90 -22.06 35.83
CA LEU A 42 45.35 -23.41 36.12
C LEU A 42 44.18 -24.33 36.48
N GLU A 43 43.23 -23.83 37.28
CA GLU A 43 41.99 -24.52 37.61
C GLU A 43 41.25 -24.99 36.35
N ASP A 44 40.97 -24.08 35.42
CA ASP A 44 40.26 -24.39 34.18
C ASP A 44 40.96 -25.50 33.37
N HIS A 45 42.29 -25.45 33.26
CA HIS A 45 43.06 -26.46 32.54
C HIS A 45 43.07 -27.83 33.25
N ILE A 46 43.14 -27.86 34.58
CA ILE A 46 43.04 -29.10 35.37
C ILE A 46 41.69 -29.77 35.09
N TRP A 47 40.61 -28.98 35.09
CA TRP A 47 39.27 -29.50 34.85
C TRP A 47 39.05 -29.94 33.41
N ALA A 48 39.57 -29.20 32.43
CA ALA A 48 39.57 -29.62 31.04
C ALA A 48 40.32 -30.94 30.84
N SER A 49 41.46 -31.13 31.52
CA SER A 49 42.23 -32.38 31.48
C SER A 49 41.48 -33.55 32.11
N LEU A 50 40.70 -33.34 33.17
CA LEU A 50 39.87 -34.37 33.77
C LEU A 50 38.69 -34.75 32.86
N ALA A 51 38.00 -33.75 32.31
CA ALA A 51 36.90 -33.98 31.35
C ALA A 51 37.37 -34.78 30.12
N ALA A 52 38.56 -34.50 29.59
CA ALA A 52 39.16 -35.25 28.48
C ALA A 52 39.41 -36.73 28.79
N THR A 53 39.47 -37.11 30.08
CA THR A 53 39.60 -38.52 30.51
C THR A 53 38.26 -39.21 30.75
N GLY A 54 37.14 -38.55 30.45
CA GLY A 54 35.79 -39.05 30.72
C GLY A 54 35.36 -38.91 32.20
N GLU A 55 36.16 -38.19 33.00
CA GLU A 55 35.90 -37.94 34.41
C GLU A 55 35.33 -36.53 34.56
N THR A 56 34.02 -36.43 34.84
CA THR A 56 33.32 -35.17 35.17
C THR A 56 32.85 -35.19 36.63
N PRO A 57 33.76 -35.26 37.60
CA PRO A 57 33.40 -35.41 39.01
C PRO A 57 32.61 -34.19 39.49
N ASN A 58 31.47 -34.44 40.12
CA ASN A 58 30.66 -33.41 40.75
C ASN A 58 31.49 -32.68 41.82
N ARG A 59 31.59 -31.36 41.68
CA ARG A 59 32.44 -30.51 42.50
C ARG A 59 31.68 -29.26 42.93
N GLN A 60 31.68 -28.99 44.23
CA GLN A 60 31.26 -27.71 44.74
C GLN A 60 32.49 -26.95 45.19
N LEU A 61 32.71 -25.76 44.62
CA LEU A 61 33.77 -24.87 45.07
C LEU A 61 33.44 -24.37 46.48
N THR A 62 34.29 -24.68 47.45
CA THR A 62 34.06 -24.35 48.87
C THR A 62 34.97 -23.24 49.39
N ALA A 63 36.16 -23.06 48.79
CA ALA A 63 37.06 -21.94 49.11
C ALA A 63 37.99 -21.60 47.94
N VAL A 64 38.26 -20.30 47.74
CA VAL A 64 39.28 -19.79 46.80
C VAL A 64 40.08 -18.68 47.46
N SER A 65 41.39 -18.70 47.25
CA SER A 65 42.33 -17.62 47.56
C SER A 65 43.50 -17.63 46.56
N GLU A 66 44.43 -16.69 46.68
CA GLU A 66 45.64 -16.65 45.85
C GLU A 66 46.53 -17.91 45.99
N ARG A 67 46.32 -18.73 47.02
CA ARG A 67 47.17 -19.90 47.33
C ARG A 67 46.40 -21.20 47.53
N LEU A 68 45.07 -21.18 47.39
CA LEU A 68 44.22 -22.33 47.71
C LEU A 68 42.98 -22.32 46.84
N ILE A 69 42.67 -23.47 46.25
CA ILE A 69 41.35 -23.77 45.71
C ILE A 69 40.90 -25.07 46.37
N GLN A 70 39.69 -25.06 46.93
CA GLN A 70 39.12 -26.20 47.61
C GLN A 70 37.78 -26.57 46.98
N TYR A 71 37.59 -27.86 46.75
CA TYR A 71 36.33 -28.43 46.33
C TYR A 71 35.86 -29.48 47.30
N GLN A 72 34.54 -29.58 47.42
CA GLN A 72 33.89 -30.78 47.93
C GLN A 72 33.63 -31.72 46.76
N ALA A 73 34.25 -32.91 46.79
CA ALA A 73 34.09 -33.95 45.78
C ALA A 73 33.10 -35.02 46.29
N GLY A 74 32.23 -35.51 45.40
CA GLY A 74 31.39 -36.69 45.68
C GLY A 74 30.12 -36.43 46.48
N GLY A 75 29.58 -35.21 46.47
CA GLY A 75 28.16 -35.00 46.76
C GLY A 75 27.37 -35.08 45.46
N GLU A 76 26.27 -35.84 45.43
CA GLU A 76 25.21 -35.61 44.45
C GLU A 76 24.70 -34.18 44.71
N ALA A 77 25.20 -33.20 43.95
CA ALA A 77 24.70 -31.83 44.07
C ALA A 77 23.20 -31.89 43.76
N VAL A 78 22.38 -31.51 44.74
CA VAL A 78 20.95 -31.33 44.51
C VAL A 78 20.80 -30.11 43.62
N LEU A 79 20.59 -30.36 42.33
CA LEU A 79 20.33 -29.36 41.32
C LEU A 79 18.86 -28.96 41.40
N THR A 80 18.59 -27.69 41.11
CA THR A 80 17.22 -27.17 41.07
C THR A 80 16.92 -26.66 39.66
N ALA A 81 15.86 -27.17 39.04
CA ALA A 81 15.30 -26.57 37.83
C ALA A 81 14.00 -25.83 38.19
N VAL A 82 13.97 -24.53 37.93
CA VAL A 82 12.84 -23.65 38.24
C VAL A 82 12.14 -23.29 36.95
N PHE A 83 10.87 -23.66 36.84
CA PHE A 83 9.98 -23.33 35.73
C PHE A 83 8.97 -22.29 36.21
N ARG A 84 9.15 -21.05 35.75
CA ARG A 84 8.27 -19.94 36.11
C ARG A 84 7.11 -19.78 35.14
N ASN A 85 6.06 -19.12 35.62
CA ASN A 85 4.85 -18.80 34.89
C ASN A 85 4.07 -20.03 34.38
N VAL A 86 4.18 -21.16 35.07
CA VAL A 86 3.38 -22.36 34.79
C VAL A 86 1.97 -22.13 35.34
N ALA A 87 0.98 -21.95 34.46
CA ALA A 87 -0.40 -21.74 34.87
C ALA A 87 -1.02 -23.02 35.48
N ALA A 88 -1.86 -22.86 36.52
CA ALA A 88 -2.56 -23.97 37.18
C ALA A 88 -3.30 -24.91 36.20
N ALA A 89 -3.91 -24.36 35.16
CA ALA A 89 -4.62 -25.11 34.13
C ALA A 89 -3.67 -25.95 33.24
N GLU A 90 -2.45 -25.48 33.02
CA GLU A 90 -1.44 -26.14 32.19
C GLU A 90 -0.52 -27.05 33.01
N TYR A 91 -0.52 -26.93 34.34
CA TYR A 91 0.37 -27.67 35.25
C TYR A 91 0.40 -29.16 34.94
N SER A 92 -0.76 -29.80 34.79
CA SER A 92 -0.82 -31.25 34.54
C SER A 92 -0.08 -31.66 33.28
N ARG A 93 -0.25 -30.90 32.19
CA ARG A 93 0.35 -31.15 30.88
C ARG A 93 1.85 -30.83 30.89
N VAL A 94 2.23 -29.68 31.41
CA VAL A 94 3.63 -29.23 31.53
C VAL A 94 4.43 -30.20 32.40
N ARG A 95 3.86 -30.61 33.55
CA ARG A 95 4.46 -31.60 34.44
C ARG A 95 4.67 -32.94 33.75
N GLU A 96 3.69 -33.45 33.02
CA GLU A 96 3.80 -34.75 32.35
C GLU A 96 4.93 -34.75 31.31
N ALA A 97 5.06 -33.66 30.53
CA ALA A 97 6.15 -33.46 29.60
C ALA A 97 7.51 -33.38 30.30
N LEU A 98 7.63 -32.54 31.35
CA LEU A 98 8.89 -32.39 32.10
C LEU A 98 9.29 -33.67 32.84
N ASP A 99 8.33 -34.40 33.43
CA ASP A 99 8.57 -35.71 34.06
C ASP A 99 9.17 -36.70 33.03
N GLY A 100 8.68 -36.67 31.78
CA GLY A 100 9.24 -37.47 30.68
C GLY A 100 10.68 -37.08 30.32
N ILE A 101 10.94 -35.77 30.18
CA ILE A 101 12.27 -35.26 29.86
C ILE A 101 13.28 -35.59 30.97
N PHE A 102 12.94 -35.34 32.24
CA PHE A 102 13.82 -35.70 33.36
C PHE A 102 14.04 -37.21 33.46
N GLY A 103 13.04 -38.03 33.10
CA GLY A 103 13.20 -39.48 32.96
C GLY A 103 14.23 -39.88 31.91
N ASN A 104 14.22 -39.22 30.75
CA ASN A 104 15.21 -39.46 29.67
C ASN A 104 16.63 -38.98 30.03
N LEU A 105 16.75 -37.97 30.90
CA LEU A 105 18.03 -37.46 31.39
C LEU A 105 18.62 -38.32 32.53
N GLU A 106 17.96 -39.41 32.92
CA GLU A 106 18.42 -40.37 33.94
C GLU A 106 18.78 -39.73 35.31
N VAL A 107 18.08 -38.65 35.69
CA VAL A 107 18.31 -37.97 36.97
C VAL A 107 17.83 -38.82 38.15
N ARG A 108 18.42 -38.62 39.33
CA ARG A 108 18.10 -39.36 40.57
C ARG A 108 17.41 -38.47 41.60
N ASN A 109 16.72 -39.10 42.56
CA ASN A 109 16.08 -38.43 43.69
C ASN A 109 15.19 -37.23 43.27
N LEU A 110 14.52 -37.37 42.12
CA LEU A 110 13.66 -36.34 41.53
C LEU A 110 12.47 -36.07 42.45
N THR A 111 12.42 -34.85 42.98
CA THR A 111 11.28 -34.31 43.72
C THR A 111 10.77 -33.07 43.01
N ARG A 112 9.49 -32.77 43.20
CA ARG A 112 8.84 -31.62 42.58
C ARG A 112 7.93 -30.91 43.57
N ASP A 113 7.85 -29.60 43.40
CA ASP A 113 6.97 -28.74 44.17
C ASP A 113 6.33 -27.72 43.23
N TYR A 114 5.03 -27.47 43.38
CA TYR A 114 4.30 -26.52 42.55
C TYR A 114 3.53 -25.54 43.43
N GLY A 115 3.92 -24.27 43.34
CA GLY A 115 3.24 -23.18 44.03
C GLY A 115 2.20 -22.54 43.12
N ASP A 116 0.91 -22.80 43.38
CA ASP A 116 -0.19 -22.36 42.51
C ASP A 116 -0.31 -20.82 42.43
N GLN A 117 -0.12 -20.13 43.57
CA GLN A 117 -0.08 -18.67 43.62
C GLN A 117 1.20 -18.08 42.99
N ALA A 118 2.32 -18.80 43.12
CA ALA A 118 3.60 -18.38 42.56
C ALA A 118 3.76 -18.77 41.08
N GLN A 119 2.85 -19.60 40.53
CA GLN A 119 2.93 -20.20 39.20
C GLN A 119 4.34 -20.75 38.91
N THR A 120 4.95 -21.37 39.92
CA THR A 120 6.33 -21.84 39.87
C THR A 120 6.36 -23.33 40.13
N LEU A 121 6.88 -24.08 39.16
CA LEU A 121 7.14 -25.51 39.26
C LEU A 121 8.64 -25.70 39.46
N ILE A 122 9.02 -26.34 40.56
CA ILE A 122 10.41 -26.55 40.96
C ILE A 122 10.70 -28.04 40.94
N TYR A 123 11.69 -28.44 40.17
CA TYR A 123 12.28 -29.78 40.23
C TYR A 123 13.58 -29.72 41.02
N ARG A 124 13.77 -30.68 41.93
CA ARG A 124 15.04 -30.91 42.63
C ARG A 124 15.48 -32.33 42.37
N PHE A 125 16.73 -32.51 41.96
CA PHE A 125 17.23 -33.80 41.55
C PHE A 125 18.75 -33.84 41.64
N GLU A 126 19.28 -35.03 41.47
CA GLU A 126 20.70 -35.32 41.52
C GLU A 126 21.15 -35.82 40.16
N SER A 127 22.30 -35.34 39.69
CA SER A 127 22.89 -35.76 38.42
C SER A 127 24.40 -35.98 38.56
N GLY A 128 24.91 -36.97 37.82
CA GLY A 128 26.34 -37.19 37.64
C GLY A 128 26.94 -36.37 36.48
N GLN A 129 26.11 -35.70 35.69
CA GLN A 129 26.53 -34.85 34.57
C GLN A 129 26.94 -33.45 35.05
N ALA A 130 27.79 -32.78 34.27
CA ALA A 130 28.10 -31.37 34.53
C ALA A 130 26.87 -30.48 34.25
N MET A 131 26.70 -29.41 35.01
CA MET A 131 25.53 -28.52 34.89
C MET A 131 25.36 -27.95 33.47
N VAL A 132 26.44 -27.60 32.80
CA VAL A 132 26.42 -27.04 31.43
C VAL A 132 25.95 -28.08 30.41
N GLU A 133 26.32 -29.35 30.59
CA GLU A 133 25.88 -30.45 29.72
C GLU A 133 24.41 -30.77 29.95
N LEU A 134 24.00 -30.75 31.22
CA LEU A 134 22.62 -30.97 31.62
C LEU A 134 21.70 -29.85 31.11
N ASP A 135 22.10 -28.58 31.22
CA ASP A 135 21.34 -27.43 30.69
C ASP A 135 21.13 -27.54 29.18
N ALA A 136 22.21 -27.85 28.45
CA ALA A 136 22.13 -28.05 27.00
C ALA A 136 21.22 -29.24 26.62
N ALA A 137 21.32 -30.37 27.32
CA ALA A 137 20.51 -31.57 27.06
C ALA A 137 19.03 -31.36 27.42
N LEU A 138 18.76 -30.64 28.51
CA LEU A 138 17.42 -30.25 28.93
C LEU A 138 16.80 -29.29 27.90
N TRP A 139 17.53 -28.27 27.47
CA TRP A 139 17.05 -27.31 26.47
C TRP A 139 16.72 -27.96 25.12
N GLN A 140 17.58 -28.86 24.62
CA GLN A 140 17.31 -29.58 23.36
C GLN A 140 16.01 -30.38 23.37
N GLN A 141 15.65 -30.97 24.52
CA GLN A 141 14.39 -31.71 24.65
C GLN A 141 13.19 -30.77 24.83
N ILE A 142 13.37 -29.64 25.53
CA ILE A 142 12.34 -28.62 25.68
C ILE A 142 11.95 -28.00 24.33
N GLU A 143 12.92 -27.69 23.46
CA GLU A 143 12.67 -27.05 22.16
C GLU A 143 11.78 -27.88 21.23
N ILE A 144 11.85 -29.21 21.34
CA ILE A 144 11.11 -30.13 20.47
C ILE A 144 9.80 -30.63 21.10
N GLU A 145 9.52 -30.31 22.36
CA GLU A 145 8.34 -30.78 23.09
C GLU A 145 7.16 -29.80 22.94
N PRO A 146 6.07 -30.19 22.25
CA PRO A 146 4.92 -29.31 22.01
C PRO A 146 4.26 -28.76 23.27
N ALA A 147 4.31 -29.48 24.40
CA ALA A 147 3.76 -29.02 25.67
C ALA A 147 4.58 -27.90 26.33
N LEU A 148 5.82 -27.67 25.88
CA LEU A 148 6.76 -26.73 26.48
C LEU A 148 7.12 -25.57 25.53
N GLN A 149 6.49 -25.48 24.35
CA GLN A 149 6.67 -24.32 23.47
C GLN A 149 6.34 -23.01 24.19
N GLY A 150 7.25 -22.04 24.13
CA GLY A 150 7.15 -20.75 24.82
C GLY A 150 7.95 -20.63 26.12
N LEU A 151 8.59 -21.72 26.57
CA LEU A 151 9.63 -21.67 27.59
C LEU A 151 10.89 -20.99 27.01
N VAL A 152 11.55 -20.14 27.78
CA VAL A 152 12.87 -19.58 27.44
C VAL A 152 13.84 -19.77 28.61
N PRO A 153 15.15 -19.97 28.35
CA PRO A 153 16.16 -20.07 29.40
C PRO A 153 16.39 -18.71 30.07
N GLY A 154 16.56 -18.74 31.38
CA GLY A 154 16.87 -17.60 32.24
C GLY A 154 18.35 -17.59 32.66
N ILE A 155 18.65 -16.88 33.76
CA ILE A 155 20.01 -16.82 34.31
C ILE A 155 20.32 -18.12 35.06
N ALA A 156 21.15 -18.98 34.47
CA ALA A 156 21.66 -20.17 35.14
C ALA A 156 22.70 -19.79 36.21
N ALA A 157 22.59 -20.37 37.40
CA ALA A 157 23.58 -20.31 38.47
C ALA A 157 24.16 -21.70 38.73
N ASN A 158 25.28 -21.78 39.48
CA ASN A 158 26.06 -23.02 39.69
C ASN A 158 25.24 -24.26 40.16
N ALA A 159 24.04 -24.08 40.73
CA ALA A 159 23.15 -25.16 41.16
C ALA A 159 21.66 -24.96 40.74
N VAL A 160 21.36 -23.93 39.93
CA VAL A 160 19.98 -23.59 39.55
C VAL A 160 19.89 -23.36 38.05
N LEU A 161 19.08 -24.16 37.38
CA LEU A 161 18.59 -23.91 36.03
C LEU A 161 17.27 -23.15 36.13
N GLU A 162 17.13 -22.07 35.39
CA GLU A 162 15.91 -21.28 35.38
C GLU A 162 15.34 -21.22 33.97
N TYR A 163 14.05 -21.52 33.85
CA TYR A 163 13.29 -21.35 32.63
C TYR A 163 11.98 -20.65 32.95
N SER A 164 11.45 -19.88 32.01
CA SER A 164 10.19 -19.18 32.19
C SER A 164 9.36 -19.28 30.93
N PHE A 165 8.06 -19.56 31.06
CA PHE A 165 7.13 -19.18 30.01
C PHE A 165 7.14 -17.65 29.89
N LEU A 166 7.21 -17.12 28.66
CA LEU A 166 7.11 -15.68 28.42
C LEU A 166 5.75 -15.18 28.95
N LYS A 167 5.77 -14.34 29.99
CA LYS A 167 4.63 -13.47 30.33
C LYS A 167 4.89 -12.13 29.66
N THR A 168 4.21 -11.87 28.56
CA THR A 168 4.25 -10.53 27.96
C THR A 168 3.10 -9.74 28.56
N ILE A 169 3.44 -8.65 29.27
CA ILE A 169 2.45 -7.62 29.60
C ILE A 169 2.20 -6.87 28.30
N VAL A 170 0.99 -7.01 27.76
CA VAL A 170 0.60 -6.36 26.52
C VAL A 170 -0.31 -5.19 26.84
N THR A 171 -0.03 -4.04 26.23
CA THR A 171 -0.94 -2.90 26.24
C THR A 171 -1.66 -2.80 24.90
N VAL A 172 -2.97 -2.95 24.90
CA VAL A 172 -3.83 -2.69 23.74
C VAL A 172 -4.37 -1.28 23.86
N ALA A 173 -3.97 -0.38 22.96
CA ALA A 173 -4.36 1.03 23.00
C ALA A 173 -5.28 1.38 21.82
N PHE A 174 -6.46 1.90 22.12
CA PHE A 174 -7.40 2.47 21.17
C PHE A 174 -7.41 4.00 21.31
N ASN A 175 -6.78 4.67 20.35
CA ASN A 175 -6.68 6.12 20.31
C ASN A 175 -7.92 6.76 19.66
N ASN A 176 -8.16 8.03 19.97
CA ASN A 176 -9.22 8.86 19.41
C ASN A 176 -10.67 8.40 19.71
N ILE A 177 -10.90 7.74 20.84
CA ILE A 177 -12.25 7.42 21.32
C ILE A 177 -12.75 8.62 22.16
N ALA A 178 -13.79 9.30 21.68
CA ALA A 178 -14.40 10.43 22.40
C ALA A 178 -15.22 9.96 23.62
N PRO A 179 -15.43 10.81 24.65
CA PRO A 179 -16.25 10.45 25.81
C PRO A 179 -17.67 9.98 25.46
N GLU A 180 -18.28 10.56 24.41
CA GLU A 180 -19.57 10.17 23.86
C GLU A 180 -19.58 8.78 23.21
N ASP A 181 -18.48 8.40 22.58
CA ASP A 181 -18.31 7.11 21.89
C ASP A 181 -17.80 6.00 22.83
N TYR A 182 -17.11 6.38 23.91
CA TYR A 182 -16.48 5.47 24.87
C TYR A 182 -17.43 4.39 25.38
N ARG A 183 -18.67 4.72 25.74
CA ARG A 183 -19.61 3.72 26.25
C ARG A 183 -19.96 2.66 25.21
N LYS A 184 -20.24 3.10 23.97
CA LYS A 184 -20.69 2.21 22.90
C LYS A 184 -19.53 1.35 22.38
N ILE A 185 -18.44 2.00 22.00
CA ILE A 185 -17.25 1.34 21.46
C ILE A 185 -16.56 0.51 22.54
N GLY A 186 -16.40 1.06 23.74
CA GLY A 186 -15.75 0.38 24.85
C GLY A 186 -16.47 -0.89 25.30
N ALA A 187 -17.81 -0.97 25.23
CA ALA A 187 -18.55 -2.18 25.59
C ALA A 187 -18.32 -3.33 24.59
N LEU A 188 -18.23 -3.03 23.30
CA LEU A 188 -17.93 -4.00 22.26
C LEU A 188 -16.48 -4.50 22.38
N LEU A 189 -15.53 -3.57 22.58
CA LEU A 189 -14.13 -3.90 22.82
C LEU A 189 -13.94 -4.74 24.09
N ASP A 190 -14.67 -4.44 25.17
CA ASP A 190 -14.64 -5.27 26.38
C ASP A 190 -15.05 -6.71 26.10
N THR A 191 -16.07 -6.89 25.25
CA THR A 191 -16.57 -8.22 24.88
C THR A 191 -15.53 -8.99 24.07
N ILE A 192 -14.90 -8.32 23.11
CA ILE A 192 -13.84 -8.92 22.28
C ILE A 192 -12.61 -9.28 23.12
N ILE A 193 -12.12 -8.35 23.95
CA ILE A 193 -10.91 -8.56 24.76
C ILE A 193 -11.11 -9.69 25.78
N LYS A 194 -12.30 -9.82 26.37
CA LYS A 194 -12.62 -10.92 27.31
C LYS A 194 -12.69 -12.31 26.66
N GLN A 195 -12.84 -12.39 25.34
CA GLN A 195 -12.77 -13.66 24.61
C GLN A 195 -11.33 -14.12 24.33
N LEU A 196 -10.33 -13.25 24.57
CA LEU A 196 -8.93 -13.62 24.44
C LEU A 196 -8.48 -14.43 25.67
N VAL A 197 -7.56 -15.37 25.47
CA VAL A 197 -6.94 -16.13 26.57
C VAL A 197 -5.90 -15.25 27.26
N VAL A 198 -6.34 -14.44 28.23
CA VAL A 198 -5.51 -13.44 28.92
C VAL A 198 -5.75 -13.42 30.44
N LYS A 199 -4.78 -12.95 31.22
CA LYS A 199 -4.87 -12.76 32.69
C LYS A 199 -4.67 -11.29 33.08
N ASP A 200 -5.02 -10.95 34.32
CA ASP A 200 -4.79 -9.63 34.93
C ASP A 200 -5.25 -8.42 34.10
N LEU A 201 -6.37 -8.58 33.38
CA LEU A 201 -6.95 -7.55 32.52
C LEU A 201 -7.33 -6.29 33.32
N LYS A 202 -6.66 -5.18 33.02
CA LYS A 202 -6.94 -3.84 33.53
C LYS A 202 -7.38 -2.94 32.39
N LYS A 203 -8.43 -2.17 32.60
CA LYS A 203 -8.97 -1.20 31.64
C LYS A 203 -8.77 0.21 32.17
N ALA A 204 -8.32 1.12 31.31
CA ALA A 204 -8.22 2.55 31.62
C ALA A 204 -8.75 3.39 30.45
N TYR A 205 -9.34 4.54 30.75
CA TYR A 205 -9.79 5.51 29.76
C TYR A 205 -9.35 6.91 30.16
N ASP A 206 -8.59 7.58 29.29
CA ASP A 206 -8.18 8.97 29.44
C ASP A 206 -9.06 9.86 28.54
N PRO A 207 -9.93 10.70 29.12
CA PRO A 207 -10.82 11.58 28.36
C PRO A 207 -10.13 12.81 27.76
N ASN A 208 -8.92 13.16 28.21
CA ASN A 208 -8.14 14.28 27.66
C ASN A 208 -7.30 13.82 26.46
N GLU A 209 -6.77 12.60 26.54
CA GLU A 209 -6.03 11.98 25.43
C GLU A 209 -6.92 11.17 24.47
N TYR A 210 -8.21 11.06 24.77
CA TYR A 210 -9.18 10.23 24.02
C TYR A 210 -8.67 8.80 23.82
N ARG A 211 -8.07 8.23 24.86
CA ARG A 211 -7.39 6.94 24.78
C ARG A 211 -8.07 5.94 25.70
N LEU A 212 -8.53 4.84 25.11
CA LEU A 212 -8.94 3.64 25.83
C LEU A 212 -7.81 2.62 25.77
N SER A 213 -7.43 2.06 26.91
CA SER A 213 -6.34 1.09 26.99
C SER A 213 -6.72 -0.13 27.81
N TYR A 214 -6.19 -1.28 27.40
CA TYR A 214 -6.27 -2.54 28.11
C TYR A 214 -4.86 -3.04 28.37
N THR A 215 -4.49 -3.24 29.63
CA THR A 215 -3.25 -3.89 30.02
C THR A 215 -3.58 -5.30 30.47
N LEU A 216 -2.91 -6.30 29.91
CA LEU A 216 -3.20 -7.71 30.16
C LEU A 216 -1.92 -8.54 30.13
N GLU A 217 -1.93 -9.68 30.82
CA GLU A 217 -0.91 -10.72 30.68
C GLU A 217 -1.37 -11.70 29.61
N SER A 218 -0.58 -11.90 28.56
CA SER A 218 -0.88 -12.89 27.51
C SER A 218 0.22 -13.96 27.42
N PRO A 219 -0.15 -15.24 27.29
CA PRO A 219 0.77 -16.30 26.86
C PRO A 219 1.03 -16.27 25.35
N ILE A 220 0.30 -15.45 24.58
CA ILE A 220 0.42 -15.31 23.13
C ILE A 220 1.38 -14.15 22.82
N PRO A 221 2.32 -14.32 21.88
CA PRO A 221 3.19 -13.22 21.44
C PRO A 221 2.38 -12.03 20.89
N PRO A 222 2.81 -10.77 21.12
CA PRO A 222 2.06 -9.58 20.72
C PRO A 222 1.64 -9.53 19.24
N VAL A 223 2.51 -9.94 18.32
CA VAL A 223 2.22 -9.95 16.88
C VAL A 223 1.08 -10.92 16.52
N GLU A 224 1.07 -12.10 17.14
CA GLU A 224 0.02 -13.09 16.92
C GLU A 224 -1.28 -12.67 17.61
N LEU A 225 -1.18 -12.09 18.81
CA LEU A 225 -2.31 -11.51 19.53
C LEU A 225 -2.97 -10.36 18.75
N ASP A 226 -2.18 -9.51 18.09
CA ASP A 226 -2.67 -8.43 17.21
C ASP A 226 -3.48 -9.01 16.04
N THR A 227 -2.99 -10.08 15.42
CA THR A 227 -3.67 -10.76 14.32
C THR A 227 -5.04 -11.29 14.75
N ILE A 228 -5.09 -12.02 15.89
CA ILE A 228 -6.34 -12.58 16.44
C ILE A 228 -7.33 -11.48 16.85
N LEU A 229 -6.83 -10.44 17.53
CA LEU A 229 -7.65 -9.31 17.96
C LEU A 229 -8.23 -8.56 16.76
N TRP A 230 -7.42 -8.33 15.73
CA TRP A 230 -7.86 -7.63 14.53
C TRP A 230 -8.91 -8.40 13.72
N GLU A 231 -8.81 -9.72 13.62
CA GLU A 231 -9.86 -10.54 12.99
C GLU A 231 -11.20 -10.38 13.71
N LYS A 232 -11.20 -10.38 15.05
CA LYS A 232 -12.41 -10.17 15.86
C LYS A 232 -12.98 -8.76 15.69
N ILE A 233 -12.13 -7.74 15.67
CA ILE A 233 -12.55 -6.34 15.47
C ILE A 233 -13.18 -6.15 14.09
N ARG A 234 -12.55 -6.68 13.03
CA ARG A 234 -13.08 -6.58 11.65
C ARG A 234 -14.39 -7.33 11.45
N GLY A 235 -14.65 -8.36 12.25
CA GLY A 235 -15.91 -9.12 12.23
C GLY A 235 -17.10 -8.38 12.85
N GLU A 236 -16.88 -7.27 13.56
CA GLU A 236 -17.92 -6.49 14.22
C GLU A 236 -18.24 -5.22 13.43
N GLU A 237 -19.42 -5.16 12.81
CA GLU A 237 -19.85 -4.04 11.96
C GLU A 237 -19.82 -2.70 12.73
N ALA A 238 -20.20 -2.72 14.00
CA ALA A 238 -20.20 -1.53 14.85
C ALA A 238 -18.80 -1.00 15.19
N LEU A 239 -17.74 -1.79 14.94
CA LEU A 239 -16.33 -1.41 15.10
C LEU A 239 -15.61 -1.18 13.75
N SER A 240 -16.36 -1.06 12.64
CA SER A 240 -15.80 -0.78 11.30
C SER A 240 -14.97 0.50 11.21
N ASN A 241 -15.11 1.40 12.18
CA ASN A 241 -14.29 2.61 12.33
C ASN A 241 -13.04 2.39 13.20
N ILE A 242 -12.67 1.18 13.58
CA ILE A 242 -11.36 0.93 14.21
C ILE A 242 -10.40 0.48 13.12
N ALA A 243 -9.19 1.03 13.10
CA ALA A 243 -8.08 0.57 12.27
C ALA A 243 -6.86 0.23 13.12
N GLN A 244 -6.04 -0.70 12.62
CA GLN A 244 -4.73 -0.97 13.19
C GLN A 244 -3.82 0.26 13.06
N ASP A 245 -3.19 0.63 14.17
CA ASP A 245 -2.16 1.64 14.25
C ASP A 245 -0.79 0.96 14.38
N THR A 246 0.17 1.59 15.06
CA THR A 246 1.55 1.15 15.13
C THR A 246 1.66 0.13 16.26
N THR A 247 2.02 -1.10 15.90
CA THR A 247 2.31 -2.16 16.86
C THR A 247 3.80 -2.08 17.22
N SER A 248 4.12 -1.95 18.51
CA SER A 248 5.48 -2.06 19.07
C SER A 248 5.66 -3.43 19.74
N GLU A 249 6.84 -3.70 20.30
CA GLU A 249 7.14 -5.00 20.95
C GLU A 249 6.10 -5.41 22.00
N ASP A 250 5.57 -4.48 22.81
CA ASP A 250 4.63 -4.75 23.90
C ASP A 250 3.28 -4.01 23.77
N THR A 251 3.11 -3.18 22.74
CA THR A 251 1.92 -2.33 22.58
C THR A 251 1.25 -2.59 21.24
N LEU A 252 -0.04 -2.97 21.29
CA LEU A 252 -0.90 -3.12 20.13
C LEU A 252 -1.68 -1.83 19.93
N GLY A 253 -1.32 -1.07 18.90
CA GLY A 253 -1.94 0.21 18.58
C GLY A 253 -3.17 0.02 17.69
N TYR A 254 -4.27 0.67 18.06
CA TYR A 254 -5.47 0.82 17.26
C TYR A 254 -5.94 2.27 17.31
N PHE A 255 -6.63 2.69 16.27
CA PHE A 255 -7.12 4.05 16.14
C PHE A 255 -8.60 4.02 15.77
N TYR A 256 -9.43 4.72 16.55
CA TYR A 256 -10.82 4.96 16.20
C TYR A 256 -10.89 6.10 15.18
N LEU A 257 -11.20 5.72 13.95
CA LEU A 257 -11.28 6.50 12.74
C LEU A 257 -12.53 7.39 12.73
N GLN A 258 -12.48 8.45 13.52
CA GLN A 258 -13.50 9.48 13.56
C GLN A 258 -12.84 10.86 13.45
N GLU A 259 -13.11 11.56 12.36
CA GLU A 259 -12.67 12.94 12.18
C GLU A 259 -13.56 13.90 12.96
N ARG A 260 -12.92 14.80 13.71
CA ARG A 260 -13.61 15.84 14.46
C ARG A 260 -13.53 17.14 13.68
N PRO A 261 -14.66 17.77 13.34
CA PRO A 261 -14.65 19.08 12.71
C PRO A 261 -14.21 20.13 13.73
N ASP A 262 -12.91 20.42 13.76
CA ASP A 262 -12.34 21.50 14.56
C ASP A 262 -12.65 22.84 13.91
N THR A 263 -12.95 23.83 14.75
CA THR A 263 -13.11 25.22 14.28
C THR A 263 -11.75 25.87 14.19
N ARG A 264 -11.28 26.14 12.96
CA ARG A 264 -9.99 26.79 12.69
C ARG A 264 -10.14 28.07 11.90
N SER A 265 -9.19 28.99 12.07
CA SER A 265 -9.11 30.19 11.23
C SER A 265 -8.47 29.82 9.89
N MET A 266 -9.17 30.12 8.80
CA MET A 266 -8.79 29.78 7.43
C MET A 266 -8.57 31.04 6.60
N ALA A 267 -7.60 30.98 5.69
CA ALA A 267 -7.39 31.95 4.63
C ALA A 267 -7.46 31.26 3.25
N VAL A 268 -8.35 31.73 2.37
CA VAL A 268 -8.38 31.33 0.96
C VAL A 268 -7.95 32.51 0.12
N VAL A 269 -6.96 32.32 -0.74
CA VAL A 269 -6.40 33.34 -1.62
C VAL A 269 -6.69 32.95 -3.06
N LEU A 270 -7.16 33.90 -3.87
CA LEU A 270 -7.30 33.75 -5.32
C LEU A 270 -6.41 34.79 -6.00
N GLU A 271 -5.41 34.32 -6.72
CA GLU A 271 -4.38 35.12 -7.42
C GLU A 271 -4.70 35.25 -8.92
N ASN A 272 -3.95 36.12 -9.60
CA ASN A 272 -4.12 36.48 -11.02
C ASN A 272 -5.52 37.05 -11.34
N LEU A 273 -5.99 37.93 -10.46
CA LEU A 273 -7.34 38.45 -10.49
C LEU A 273 -7.34 39.96 -10.76
N GLY A 274 -7.05 40.34 -12.01
CA GLY A 274 -7.16 41.73 -12.46
C GLY A 274 -8.60 42.30 -12.29
N PRO A 275 -8.80 43.62 -12.43
CA PRO A 275 -10.07 44.29 -12.10
C PRO A 275 -11.31 43.67 -12.77
N ASP A 276 -11.19 43.28 -14.04
CA ASP A 276 -12.28 42.65 -14.79
C ASP A 276 -12.53 41.21 -14.38
N ALA A 277 -11.45 40.46 -14.12
CA ALA A 277 -11.53 39.09 -13.61
C ALA A 277 -12.12 39.07 -12.18
N TYR A 278 -11.81 40.07 -11.34
CA TYR A 278 -12.43 40.21 -10.02
C TYR A 278 -13.94 40.45 -10.12
N ARG A 279 -14.37 41.32 -11.04
CA ARG A 279 -15.80 41.57 -11.29
C ARG A 279 -16.54 40.34 -11.81
N LYS A 280 -15.92 39.54 -12.69
CA LYS A 280 -16.53 38.36 -13.31
C LYS A 280 -16.45 37.12 -12.43
N ALA A 281 -15.26 36.79 -11.92
CA ALA A 281 -14.94 35.55 -11.20
C ALA A 281 -14.81 35.76 -9.69
N GLY A 282 -14.14 36.83 -9.25
CA GLY A 282 -13.86 37.09 -7.84
C GLY A 282 -15.10 37.15 -6.95
N LEU A 283 -16.13 37.90 -7.38
CA LEU A 283 -17.40 37.99 -6.64
C LEU A 283 -18.13 36.65 -6.56
N ARG A 284 -18.08 35.84 -7.63
CA ARG A 284 -18.67 34.50 -7.67
C ARG A 284 -17.94 33.54 -6.74
N PHE A 285 -16.61 33.63 -6.71
CA PHE A 285 -15.77 32.85 -5.82
C PHE A 285 -16.10 33.14 -4.36
N VAL A 286 -16.26 34.41 -3.98
CA VAL A 286 -16.71 34.79 -2.62
C VAL A 286 -18.06 34.19 -2.29
N SER A 287 -19.02 34.25 -3.21
CA SER A 287 -20.35 33.65 -3.01
C SER A 287 -20.29 32.14 -2.86
N ALA A 288 -19.44 31.46 -3.63
CA ALA A 288 -19.21 30.02 -3.52
C ALA A 288 -18.65 29.65 -2.13
N ILE A 289 -17.66 30.38 -1.61
CA ILE A 289 -17.11 30.13 -0.26
C ILE A 289 -18.16 30.32 0.84
N LYS A 290 -19.00 31.35 0.73
CA LYS A 290 -20.00 31.69 1.76
C LYS A 290 -21.07 30.62 1.97
N VAL A 291 -21.34 29.79 0.96
CA VAL A 291 -22.38 28.74 1.04
C VAL A 291 -21.80 27.37 1.43
N ILE A 292 -20.50 27.27 1.63
CA ILE A 292 -19.87 26.04 2.09
C ILE A 292 -20.25 25.79 3.54
N GLU A 293 -20.72 24.58 3.82
CA GLU A 293 -21.05 24.14 5.17
C GLU A 293 -19.83 24.24 6.09
N GLY A 294 -20.03 24.78 7.31
CA GLY A 294 -18.97 24.98 8.28
C GLY A 294 -18.20 26.29 8.14
N VAL A 295 -18.38 27.06 7.06
CA VAL A 295 -17.77 28.40 6.90
C VAL A 295 -18.61 29.46 7.62
N ASP A 296 -17.97 30.22 8.52
CA ASP A 296 -18.60 31.35 9.23
C ASP A 296 -17.80 32.66 9.06
N ARG A 297 -18.53 33.77 8.94
CA ARG A 297 -18.01 35.16 8.89
C ARG A 297 -16.86 35.37 7.89
N VAL A 298 -17.13 35.20 6.60
CA VAL A 298 -16.16 35.48 5.52
C VAL A 298 -15.84 36.97 5.42
N GLN A 299 -14.62 37.34 5.81
CA GLN A 299 -14.01 38.64 5.55
C GLN A 299 -13.31 38.61 4.20
N ARG A 300 -13.49 39.68 3.41
CA ARG A 300 -12.97 39.81 2.05
C ARG A 300 -12.04 41.01 1.95
N GLU A 301 -10.89 40.82 1.33
CA GLU A 301 -9.90 41.85 1.02
C GLU A 301 -9.42 41.66 -0.43
N TYR A 302 -9.58 42.67 -1.29
CA TYR A 302 -9.08 42.63 -2.67
C TYR A 302 -8.04 43.73 -2.87
N SER A 303 -6.88 43.35 -3.41
CA SER A 303 -5.82 44.28 -3.82
C SER A 303 -5.77 44.33 -5.34
N GLU A 304 -6.06 45.49 -5.91
CA GLU A 304 -5.98 45.71 -7.36
C GLU A 304 -4.53 45.68 -7.86
N ASN A 305 -3.61 46.24 -7.07
CA ASN A 305 -2.18 46.29 -7.39
C ASN A 305 -1.56 44.89 -7.40
N ASP A 306 -1.90 44.06 -6.41
CA ASP A 306 -1.37 42.69 -6.34
C ASP A 306 -2.19 41.72 -7.18
N GLN A 307 -3.37 42.14 -7.66
CA GLN A 307 -4.37 41.29 -8.33
C GLN A 307 -4.74 40.05 -7.50
N VAL A 308 -4.89 40.24 -6.18
CA VAL A 308 -5.17 39.15 -5.23
C VAL A 308 -6.44 39.41 -4.44
N LEU A 309 -7.29 38.39 -4.37
CA LEU A 309 -8.44 38.31 -3.47
C LEU A 309 -8.12 37.40 -2.28
N ARG A 310 -8.19 37.94 -1.06
CA ARG A 310 -7.99 37.20 0.19
C ARG A 310 -9.32 37.09 0.95
N LEU A 311 -9.65 35.87 1.33
CA LEU A 311 -10.84 35.52 2.11
C LEU A 311 -10.39 34.93 3.44
N ARG A 312 -10.80 35.52 4.56
CA ARG A 312 -10.54 35.00 5.91
C ARG A 312 -11.85 34.60 6.56
N PHE A 313 -11.93 33.40 7.14
CA PHE A 313 -13.14 32.90 7.78
C PHE A 313 -12.80 31.89 8.87
N ARG A 314 -13.79 31.56 9.72
CA ARG A 314 -13.70 30.37 10.55
C ARG A 314 -14.29 29.21 9.79
N TYR A 315 -13.61 28.07 9.79
CA TYR A 315 -14.10 26.85 9.18
C TYR A 315 -14.22 25.78 10.26
N ARG A 316 -15.43 25.22 10.38
CA ARG A 316 -15.73 24.03 11.16
C ARG A 316 -15.88 22.87 10.19
N GLY A 317 -14.80 22.14 9.99
CA GLY A 317 -14.79 20.96 9.14
C GLY A 317 -13.54 20.13 9.34
N GLU A 318 -13.53 18.97 8.68
CA GLU A 318 -12.65 17.85 8.97
C GLU A 318 -11.16 18.22 8.83
N SER A 319 -10.80 18.82 7.69
CA SER A 319 -9.42 19.17 7.38
C SER A 319 -9.36 20.27 6.33
N ILE A 320 -8.13 20.71 6.03
CA ILE A 320 -7.94 21.61 4.91
C ILE A 320 -8.31 20.97 3.55
N TYR A 321 -8.17 19.65 3.43
CA TYR A 321 -8.55 18.93 2.23
C TYR A 321 -10.07 18.89 2.06
N ALA A 322 -10.83 18.84 3.17
CA ALA A 322 -12.28 18.88 3.14
C ALA A 322 -12.83 20.24 2.67
N ILE A 323 -12.23 21.35 3.14
CA ILE A 323 -12.61 22.68 2.64
C ILE A 323 -12.18 22.85 1.19
N ASP A 324 -10.97 22.43 0.80
CA ASP A 324 -10.53 22.46 -0.61
C ASP A 324 -11.54 21.69 -1.50
N ASP A 325 -11.90 20.45 -1.13
CA ASP A 325 -12.91 19.67 -1.85
C ASP A 325 -14.29 20.36 -1.92
N ALA A 326 -14.75 20.96 -0.82
CA ALA A 326 -15.99 21.72 -0.81
C ALA A 326 -15.94 22.95 -1.72
N ILE A 327 -14.81 23.65 -1.79
CA ILE A 327 -14.58 24.78 -2.70
C ILE A 327 -14.71 24.30 -4.14
N TRP A 328 -14.01 23.23 -4.51
CA TRP A 328 -14.08 22.66 -5.85
C TRP A 328 -15.49 22.21 -6.22
N LYS A 329 -16.19 21.55 -5.30
CA LYS A 329 -17.59 21.14 -5.51
C LYS A 329 -18.51 22.33 -5.74
N ALA A 330 -18.24 23.47 -5.09
CA ALA A 330 -19.01 24.69 -5.24
C ALA A 330 -18.73 25.39 -6.59
N VAL A 331 -17.49 25.36 -7.09
CA VAL A 331 -17.11 26.07 -8.32
C VAL A 331 -17.20 25.24 -9.61
N ARG A 332 -17.17 23.90 -9.54
CA ARG A 332 -17.05 22.99 -10.70
C ARG A 332 -18.11 23.14 -11.80
N ARG A 333 -19.28 23.73 -11.51
CA ARG A 333 -20.37 23.92 -12.48
C ARG A 333 -20.33 25.30 -13.15
N ASP A 334 -19.52 26.21 -12.64
CA ASP A 334 -19.40 27.57 -13.16
C ASP A 334 -18.23 27.64 -14.15
N LYS A 335 -18.56 27.87 -15.43
CA LYS A 335 -17.60 27.95 -16.53
C LYS A 335 -16.53 29.04 -16.35
N THR A 336 -16.72 29.97 -15.41
CA THR A 336 -15.72 31.00 -15.09
C THR A 336 -14.46 30.43 -14.44
N PHE A 337 -14.52 29.21 -13.89
CA PHE A 337 -13.41 28.57 -13.15
C PHE A 337 -12.80 27.37 -13.90
N THR A 338 -12.95 27.28 -15.23
CA THR A 338 -12.35 26.20 -16.02
C THR A 338 -10.83 26.15 -15.92
N ASP A 339 -10.20 27.32 -15.76
CA ASP A 339 -8.75 27.47 -15.68
C ASP A 339 -8.27 27.75 -14.25
N LEU A 340 -9.08 27.39 -13.24
CA LEU A 340 -8.67 27.48 -11.84
C LEU A 340 -7.66 26.36 -11.54
N ALA A 341 -6.63 26.66 -10.77
CA ALA A 341 -5.66 25.68 -10.27
C ALA A 341 -5.37 25.91 -8.78
N LEU A 342 -5.08 24.84 -8.03
CA LEU A 342 -4.58 24.94 -6.67
C LEU A 342 -3.07 25.21 -6.73
N GLY A 343 -2.63 26.39 -6.28
CA GLY A 343 -1.21 26.76 -6.28
C GLY A 343 -0.47 26.22 -5.05
N SER A 344 -0.89 26.61 -3.84
CA SER A 344 -0.25 26.15 -2.60
C SER A 344 -1.24 25.93 -1.46
N MET A 345 -0.85 25.08 -0.51
CA MET A 345 -1.68 24.72 0.64
C MET A 345 -0.85 24.53 1.91
N THR A 346 -1.28 25.13 3.02
CA THR A 346 -0.79 24.92 4.40
C THR A 346 -1.98 24.73 5.32
N GLU A 347 -1.86 24.15 6.52
CA GLU A 347 -3.02 23.79 7.38
C GLU A 347 -4.09 24.86 7.62
N ALA A 348 -3.76 26.14 7.45
CA ALA A 348 -4.68 27.27 7.60
C ALA A 348 -4.86 28.12 6.31
N LYS A 349 -4.20 27.78 5.19
CA LYS A 349 -4.21 28.60 3.98
C LYS A 349 -4.30 27.78 2.70
N LEU A 350 -5.26 28.14 1.83
CA LEU A 350 -5.36 27.69 0.44
C LEU A 350 -5.05 28.84 -0.51
N VAL A 351 -4.24 28.60 -1.53
CA VAL A 351 -3.95 29.54 -2.61
C VAL A 351 -4.37 28.91 -3.91
N TYR A 352 -5.34 29.54 -4.56
CA TYR A 352 -5.77 29.23 -5.91
C TYR A 352 -5.27 30.29 -6.88
N VAL A 353 -5.06 29.88 -8.11
CA VAL A 353 -4.65 30.76 -9.20
C VAL A 353 -5.62 30.58 -10.36
N LEU A 354 -6.05 31.69 -10.94
CA LEU A 354 -6.96 31.68 -12.09
C LEU A 354 -6.15 31.92 -13.37
N GLY A 355 -6.18 30.99 -14.32
CA GLY A 355 -5.40 31.07 -15.57
C GLY A 355 -3.99 30.47 -15.45
N ALA A 356 -3.33 30.29 -16.60
CA ALA A 356 -1.97 29.75 -16.65
C ALA A 356 -0.95 30.76 -16.10
N VAL A 357 -0.08 30.31 -15.19
CA VAL A 357 1.05 31.10 -14.70
C VAL A 357 2.35 30.45 -15.15
N GLU A 358 3.18 31.19 -15.88
CA GLU A 358 4.54 30.77 -16.19
C GLU A 358 5.35 30.61 -14.88
N GLY A 359 5.91 29.43 -14.65
CA GLY A 359 6.85 29.17 -13.56
C GLY A 359 6.27 28.64 -12.24
N ILE A 360 4.95 28.46 -12.13
CA ILE A 360 4.34 27.77 -10.98
C ILE A 360 3.98 26.35 -11.41
N GLN A 361 4.68 25.34 -10.86
CA GLN A 361 4.22 23.95 -10.91
C GLN A 361 3.30 23.71 -9.70
N PRO A 362 1.97 23.71 -9.87
CA PRO A 362 1.06 23.42 -8.77
C PRO A 362 1.28 21.99 -8.26
N ASP A 363 1.02 21.78 -6.98
CA ASP A 363 1.01 20.41 -6.44
C ASP A 363 -0.09 19.59 -7.11
N VAL A 364 0.21 18.33 -7.41
CA VAL A 364 -0.76 17.40 -7.97
C VAL A 364 -1.56 16.78 -6.84
N ILE A 365 -2.87 16.86 -6.97
CA ILE A 365 -3.82 16.28 -6.03
C ILE A 365 -4.46 15.04 -6.65
N ILE A 366 -4.36 13.92 -5.94
CA ILE A 366 -4.91 12.63 -6.35
C ILE A 366 -5.92 12.16 -5.31
N HIS A 367 -7.15 11.89 -5.72
CA HIS A 367 -8.18 11.30 -4.86
C HIS A 367 -8.30 9.81 -5.14
N LEU A 368 -7.99 8.96 -4.17
CA LEU A 368 -8.29 7.54 -4.20
C LEU A 368 -9.54 7.28 -3.35
N ARG A 369 -10.68 7.16 -4.03
CA ARG A 369 -12.01 7.02 -3.40
C ARG A 369 -12.38 5.57 -3.14
N ARG A 370 -13.43 5.36 -2.34
CA ARG A 370 -13.99 4.05 -1.95
C ARG A 370 -13.04 3.19 -1.11
N VAL A 371 -12.08 3.81 -0.44
CA VAL A 371 -11.21 3.11 0.49
C VAL A 371 -11.92 3.03 1.83
N SER A 372 -12.04 1.84 2.41
CA SER A 372 -12.65 1.69 3.74
C SER A 372 -11.69 2.18 4.84
N GLY A 373 -12.22 2.48 6.03
CA GLY A 373 -11.37 2.79 7.18
C GLY A 373 -10.44 1.63 7.56
N ALA A 374 -10.92 0.39 7.44
CA ALA A 374 -10.12 -0.81 7.71
C ALA A 374 -8.96 -0.97 6.71
N ASP A 375 -9.16 -0.60 5.44
CA ASP A 375 -8.15 -0.75 4.38
C ASP A 375 -7.23 0.47 4.27
N TYR A 376 -7.61 1.61 4.86
CA TYR A 376 -6.92 2.90 4.73
C TYR A 376 -5.41 2.78 4.90
N LYS A 377 -4.92 2.17 5.97
CA LYS A 377 -3.48 2.16 6.27
C LYS A 377 -2.69 1.37 5.22
N ILE A 378 -3.20 0.20 4.84
CA ILE A 378 -2.57 -0.67 3.84
C ILE A 378 -2.58 0.01 2.47
N VAL A 379 -3.74 0.54 2.06
CA VAL A 379 -3.93 1.20 0.76
C VAL A 379 -3.13 2.49 0.68
N ALA A 380 -3.18 3.36 1.70
CA ALA A 380 -2.48 4.62 1.72
C ALA A 380 -0.95 4.44 1.70
N THR A 381 -0.44 3.52 2.52
CA THR A 381 1.00 3.21 2.56
C THR A 381 1.46 2.61 1.24
N GLY A 382 0.70 1.65 0.69
CA GLY A 382 1.02 1.03 -0.59
C GLY A 382 1.04 2.03 -1.75
N PHE A 383 0.02 2.89 -1.83
CA PHE A 383 -0.15 3.83 -2.94
C PHE A 383 0.87 4.97 -2.82
N SER A 384 1.16 5.44 -1.60
CA SER A 384 2.23 6.42 -1.34
C SER A 384 3.60 5.88 -1.77
N LYS A 385 3.93 4.63 -1.43
CA LYS A 385 5.17 3.96 -1.89
C LYS A 385 5.22 3.82 -3.41
N LEU A 386 4.11 3.50 -4.05
CA LEU A 386 4.00 3.40 -5.50
C LEU A 386 4.29 4.77 -6.14
N LEU A 387 3.62 5.83 -5.69
CA LEU A 387 3.83 7.20 -6.18
C LEU A 387 5.27 7.66 -5.98
N GLY A 388 5.86 7.38 -4.81
CA GLY A 388 7.24 7.77 -4.48
C GLY A 388 8.31 7.09 -5.34
N ARG A 389 7.98 6.01 -6.05
CA ARG A 389 8.90 5.32 -7.00
C ARG A 389 8.83 5.89 -8.42
N LEU A 390 7.80 6.68 -8.74
CA LEU A 390 7.65 7.26 -10.07
C LEU A 390 8.72 8.31 -10.32
N LYS A 391 9.22 8.38 -11.56
CA LYS A 391 10.16 9.43 -11.97
C LYS A 391 9.50 10.80 -11.78
N ASN A 392 10.29 11.76 -11.31
CA ASN A 392 9.91 13.16 -11.13
C ASN A 392 8.78 13.41 -10.11
N VAL A 393 8.39 12.40 -9.31
CA VAL A 393 7.47 12.58 -8.18
C VAL A 393 8.27 12.84 -6.90
N ARG A 394 7.88 13.87 -6.14
CA ARG A 394 8.49 14.29 -4.87
C ARG A 394 7.41 14.64 -3.85
N ASP A 395 7.80 14.70 -2.58
CA ASP A 395 6.98 15.21 -1.48
C ASP A 395 5.57 14.58 -1.36
N VAL A 396 5.46 13.27 -1.59
CA VAL A 396 4.19 12.54 -1.47
C VAL A 396 3.71 12.57 -0.02
N ARG A 397 2.55 13.19 0.18
CA ARG A 397 1.82 13.24 1.46
C ARG A 397 0.40 12.78 1.21
N TYR A 398 -0.27 12.25 2.23
CA TYR A 398 -1.66 11.87 2.10
C TYR A 398 -2.45 12.14 3.37
N HIS A 399 -3.76 12.25 3.18
CA HIS A 399 -4.74 12.44 4.24
C HIS A 399 -6.02 11.71 3.86
N TYR A 400 -6.77 11.19 4.82
CA TYR A 400 -7.95 10.39 4.55
C TYR A 400 -9.21 11.10 5.04
N LEU A 401 -10.10 11.42 4.10
CA LEU A 401 -11.40 12.04 4.33
C LEU A 401 -12.42 10.95 4.67
N PHE A 402 -12.75 10.81 5.94
CA PHE A 402 -13.50 9.65 6.44
C PHE A 402 -14.94 9.62 5.95
N GLN A 403 -15.68 10.74 6.03
CA GLN A 403 -17.05 10.83 5.52
C GLN A 403 -17.12 10.52 4.02
N GLN A 404 -16.07 10.88 3.29
CA GLN A 404 -15.98 10.67 1.85
C GLN A 404 -15.37 9.32 1.45
N ARG A 405 -14.86 8.52 2.41
CA ARG A 405 -14.10 7.28 2.15
C ARG A 405 -13.02 7.47 1.09
N THR A 406 -12.26 8.55 1.21
CA THR A 406 -11.34 9.02 0.17
C THR A 406 -9.97 9.36 0.73
N ILE A 407 -8.91 8.76 0.20
CA ILE A 407 -7.54 9.19 0.47
C ILE A 407 -7.17 10.29 -0.53
N VAL A 408 -6.75 11.44 -0.04
CA VAL A 408 -6.23 12.55 -0.83
C VAL A 408 -4.72 12.53 -0.73
N PHE A 409 -4.05 12.25 -1.84
CA PHE A 409 -2.61 12.38 -1.98
C PHE A 409 -2.27 13.74 -2.57
N ARG A 410 -1.19 14.32 -2.05
CA ARG A 410 -0.56 15.53 -2.55
C ARG A 410 0.88 15.20 -2.87
N LEU A 411 1.34 15.60 -4.05
CA LEU A 411 2.71 15.41 -4.47
C LEU A 411 3.17 16.56 -5.34
N ARG A 412 4.48 16.75 -5.42
CA ARG A 412 5.11 17.60 -6.43
C ARG A 412 5.53 16.74 -7.61
N TYR A 413 5.22 17.20 -8.82
CA TYR A 413 5.61 16.53 -10.05
C TYR A 413 6.42 17.46 -10.95
N GLU A 414 7.65 17.06 -11.24
CA GLU A 414 8.64 17.81 -12.02
C GLU A 414 8.80 17.28 -13.46
N GLY A 415 7.85 16.45 -13.93
CA GLY A 415 7.90 15.90 -15.28
C GLY A 415 7.27 16.80 -16.34
N GLU A 416 7.15 16.28 -17.56
CA GLU A 416 6.71 17.05 -18.74
C GLU A 416 5.27 17.53 -18.61
N ASP A 417 4.34 16.63 -18.29
CA ASP A 417 2.93 16.96 -18.10
C ASP A 417 2.19 15.95 -17.19
N LEU A 418 0.97 16.30 -16.80
CA LEU A 418 0.13 15.44 -15.96
C LEU A 418 -0.32 14.15 -16.66
N PHE A 419 -0.26 14.07 -17.98
CA PHE A 419 -0.57 12.85 -18.72
C PHE A 419 0.53 11.82 -18.52
N ALA A 420 1.80 12.23 -18.62
CA ALA A 420 2.95 11.37 -18.33
C ALA A 420 2.93 10.85 -16.89
N LEU A 421 2.51 11.68 -15.93
CA LEU A 421 2.30 11.24 -14.55
C LEU A 421 1.17 10.22 -14.43
N ASP A 422 -0.01 10.48 -15.01
CA ASP A 422 -1.15 9.57 -14.97
C ASP A 422 -0.83 8.21 -15.61
N ASP A 423 -0.14 8.21 -16.76
CA ASP A 423 0.30 6.98 -17.42
C ASP A 423 1.28 6.19 -16.55
N ALA A 424 2.23 6.86 -15.89
CA ALA A 424 3.17 6.22 -14.98
C ALA A 424 2.48 5.62 -13.75
N ILE A 425 1.46 6.31 -13.21
CA ILE A 425 0.62 5.81 -12.12
C ILE A 425 -0.14 4.56 -12.58
N GLN A 426 -0.91 4.65 -13.66
CA GLN A 426 -1.72 3.54 -14.16
C GLN A 426 -0.88 2.30 -14.50
N HIS A 427 0.29 2.49 -15.12
CA HIS A 427 1.22 1.39 -15.39
C HIS A 427 1.70 0.71 -14.10
N SER A 428 2.03 1.51 -13.08
CA SER A 428 2.46 0.98 -11.78
C SER A 428 1.33 0.29 -11.02
N LEU A 429 0.09 0.74 -11.18
CA LEU A 429 -1.09 0.10 -10.58
C LEU A 429 -1.36 -1.27 -11.19
N ALA A 430 -1.30 -1.38 -12.53
CA ALA A 430 -1.50 -2.65 -13.23
C ALA A 430 -0.47 -3.71 -12.80
N ALA A 431 0.77 -3.29 -12.51
CA ALA A 431 1.84 -4.18 -12.06
C ALA A 431 1.76 -4.55 -10.55
N HIS A 432 0.90 -3.90 -9.76
CA HIS A 432 0.90 -4.03 -8.30
C HIS A 432 -0.30 -4.81 -7.77
N GLN A 433 -0.05 -5.94 -7.08
CA GLN A 433 -1.09 -6.88 -6.63
C GLN A 433 -2.23 -6.23 -5.82
N LEU A 434 -1.91 -5.31 -4.90
CA LEU A 434 -2.92 -4.59 -4.09
C LEU A 434 -3.84 -3.66 -4.92
N PHE A 435 -3.39 -3.21 -6.09
CA PHE A 435 -4.05 -2.15 -6.86
C PHE A 435 -4.62 -2.61 -8.20
N GLN A 436 -4.68 -3.92 -8.45
CA GLN A 436 -5.29 -4.47 -9.67
C GLN A 436 -6.77 -4.08 -9.82
N GLN A 437 -7.46 -3.77 -8.72
CA GLN A 437 -8.86 -3.34 -8.67
C GLN A 437 -9.03 -1.81 -8.54
N VAL A 438 -7.97 -1.04 -8.83
CA VAL A 438 -8.03 0.42 -8.85
C VAL A 438 -8.29 0.90 -10.28
N ALA A 439 -9.42 1.57 -10.47
CA ALA A 439 -9.80 2.15 -11.76
C ALA A 439 -9.63 3.68 -11.74
N LYS A 440 -9.35 4.28 -12.91
CA LYS A 440 -9.36 5.74 -13.05
C LYS A 440 -10.81 6.25 -13.08
N GLY A 441 -11.12 7.20 -12.21
CA GLY A 441 -12.40 7.92 -12.17
C GLY A 441 -12.46 9.08 -13.17
N PRO A 442 -13.59 9.79 -13.25
CA PRO A 442 -13.75 10.93 -14.16
C PRO A 442 -12.81 12.07 -13.75
N ASP A 443 -11.99 12.56 -14.68
CA ASP A 443 -11.07 13.67 -14.40
C ASP A 443 -11.84 14.95 -14.06
N THR A 444 -11.37 15.68 -13.06
CA THR A 444 -11.90 16.99 -12.67
C THR A 444 -10.78 18.01 -12.69
N ALA A 445 -10.87 19.04 -13.54
CA ALA A 445 -9.94 20.18 -13.68
C ALA A 445 -8.77 20.23 -12.65
N GLY A 446 -7.64 19.57 -12.98
CA GLY A 446 -6.42 19.60 -12.17
C GLY A 446 -6.32 18.59 -11.01
N ARG A 447 -7.30 17.69 -10.85
CA ARG A 447 -7.31 16.61 -9.86
C ARG A 447 -7.47 15.26 -10.53
N MET A 448 -6.59 14.32 -10.18
CA MET A 448 -6.68 12.94 -10.64
C MET A 448 -7.58 12.15 -9.70
N ILE A 449 -8.49 11.35 -10.24
CA ILE A 449 -9.40 10.53 -9.44
C ILE A 449 -9.16 9.07 -9.75
N TYR A 450 -9.01 8.26 -8.72
CA TYR A 450 -8.96 6.80 -8.76
C TYR A 450 -10.01 6.22 -7.81
N LEU A 451 -10.55 5.06 -8.15
CA LEU A 451 -11.60 4.36 -7.41
C LEU A 451 -11.06 2.99 -6.99
N PHE A 452 -11.02 2.72 -5.69
CA PHE A 452 -10.60 1.44 -5.13
C PHE A 452 -11.77 0.45 -5.08
N GLY A 453 -11.53 -0.81 -5.46
CA GLY A 453 -12.48 -1.91 -5.27
C GLY A 453 -13.58 -2.02 -6.33
N GLU A 454 -13.32 -1.69 -7.60
CA GLU A 454 -14.19 -2.19 -8.68
C GLU A 454 -13.74 -3.60 -9.09
N GLU A 455 -14.65 -4.57 -9.00
CA GLU A 455 -14.53 -5.79 -9.81
C GLU A 455 -14.47 -5.36 -11.29
N PRO A 456 -13.50 -5.85 -12.07
CA PRO A 456 -13.60 -5.71 -13.51
C PRO A 456 -14.92 -6.36 -13.93
N VAL A 457 -15.76 -5.65 -14.68
CA VAL A 457 -16.92 -6.26 -15.33
C VAL A 457 -16.39 -7.24 -16.37
N VAL A 458 -16.12 -8.47 -15.95
CA VAL A 458 -15.91 -9.61 -16.83
C VAL A 458 -17.30 -10.01 -17.32
N VAL A 459 -17.70 -9.45 -18.46
CA VAL A 459 -18.78 -10.08 -19.23
C VAL A 459 -18.18 -11.38 -19.75
N GLN A 460 -18.75 -12.51 -19.30
CA GLN A 460 -18.39 -13.87 -19.71
C GLN A 460 -17.98 -13.93 -21.18
N SER A 461 -16.70 -14.22 -21.43
CA SER A 461 -16.22 -14.62 -22.73
C SER A 461 -16.69 -16.05 -23.00
N ALA A 462 -17.26 -16.26 -24.19
CA ALA A 462 -17.26 -17.58 -24.81
C ALA A 462 -15.81 -18.11 -24.86
N GLU A 463 -15.69 -19.43 -24.73
CA GLU A 463 -14.46 -20.21 -24.48
C GLU A 463 -13.24 -19.81 -25.33
N PRO A 464 -12.01 -20.00 -24.81
CA PRO A 464 -10.79 -19.67 -25.52
C PRO A 464 -10.51 -20.70 -26.62
N ALA A 465 -10.38 -20.24 -27.86
CA ALA A 465 -9.69 -21.00 -28.89
C ALA A 465 -8.17 -20.89 -28.66
N VAL A 466 -7.53 -22.04 -28.43
CA VAL A 466 -6.08 -22.18 -28.33
C VAL A 466 -5.45 -21.76 -29.65
N VAL A 467 -4.68 -20.68 -29.65
CA VAL A 467 -3.74 -20.36 -30.74
C VAL A 467 -2.34 -20.45 -30.15
N THR A 468 -1.64 -21.51 -30.54
CA THR A 468 -0.20 -21.67 -30.36
C THR A 468 0.52 -20.58 -31.14
N ALA A 469 1.16 -19.65 -30.42
CA ALA A 469 2.11 -18.73 -31.01
C ALA A 469 3.48 -19.40 -31.13
N GLU A 470 4.05 -19.43 -32.33
CA GLU A 470 5.50 -19.44 -32.48
C GLU A 470 6.01 -18.00 -32.52
N PRO A 471 7.18 -17.69 -31.92
CA PRO A 471 7.71 -16.34 -31.91
C PRO A 471 8.44 -16.07 -33.22
N ASP A 472 8.05 -15.02 -33.93
CA ASP A 472 8.88 -14.47 -35.01
C ASP A 472 9.58 -13.19 -34.54
N GLU A 473 10.91 -13.23 -34.62
CA GLU A 473 11.83 -12.15 -34.31
C GLU A 473 11.81 -11.10 -35.42
N SER A 474 12.00 -9.83 -35.03
CA SER A 474 12.39 -8.72 -35.91
C SER A 474 11.37 -8.23 -36.95
N ALA A 475 10.72 -7.10 -36.67
CA ALA A 475 10.34 -6.16 -37.72
C ALA A 475 10.35 -4.70 -37.21
N ALA A 476 11.46 -4.01 -37.49
CA ALA A 476 11.43 -2.56 -37.63
C ALA A 476 10.39 -2.18 -38.72
N LEU A 477 9.65 -1.09 -38.51
CA LEU A 477 8.68 -0.57 -39.48
C LEU A 477 9.36 -0.40 -40.86
N PRO A 478 8.87 -1.06 -41.94
CA PRO A 478 9.49 -0.95 -43.24
C PRO A 478 9.26 0.45 -43.82
N SER A 479 10.35 1.13 -44.12
CA SER A 479 10.35 2.28 -45.03
C SER A 479 10.09 1.78 -46.45
N SER A 480 9.01 2.26 -47.08
CA SER A 480 8.56 2.02 -48.48
C SER A 480 7.80 0.71 -48.79
N GLY A 481 6.75 0.41 -48.02
CA GLY A 481 5.74 -0.60 -48.40
C GLY A 481 4.74 -0.08 -49.45
N SER A 482 4.07 -1.01 -50.14
CA SER A 482 2.92 -0.69 -50.98
C SER A 482 1.75 -0.18 -50.10
N LEU A 483 0.76 0.51 -50.67
CA LEU A 483 -0.41 0.97 -49.90
C LEU A 483 -1.11 -0.18 -49.13
N PRO A 484 -1.27 -1.39 -49.69
CA PRO A 484 -1.77 -2.55 -48.93
C PRO A 484 -0.95 -2.88 -47.67
N ASP A 485 0.38 -2.84 -47.73
CA ASP A 485 1.25 -3.14 -46.58
C ASP A 485 1.09 -2.08 -45.49
N LEU A 486 0.99 -0.82 -45.91
CA LEU A 486 0.80 0.31 -45.01
C LEU A 486 -0.57 0.24 -44.32
N VAL A 487 -1.62 -0.11 -45.07
CA VAL A 487 -2.96 -0.35 -44.53
C VAL A 487 -2.91 -1.49 -43.52
N ALA A 488 -2.33 -2.64 -43.86
CA ALA A 488 -2.25 -3.80 -42.97
C ALA A 488 -1.53 -3.47 -41.65
N ALA A 489 -0.49 -2.63 -41.70
CA ALA A 489 0.22 -2.20 -40.49
C ALA A 489 -0.64 -1.29 -39.59
N LEU A 490 -1.42 -0.39 -40.20
CA LEU A 490 -2.22 0.63 -39.52
C LEU A 490 -3.60 0.12 -39.09
N ASP A 491 -4.09 -0.97 -39.65
CA ASP A 491 -5.46 -1.47 -39.46
C ASP A 491 -5.77 -1.70 -37.97
N GLN A 492 -4.86 -2.34 -37.24
CA GLN A 492 -4.99 -2.60 -35.80
C GLN A 492 -5.00 -1.35 -34.89
N THR A 493 -4.67 -0.18 -35.44
CA THR A 493 -4.68 1.10 -34.70
C THR A 493 -6.05 1.75 -34.69
N VAL A 494 -6.96 1.30 -35.56
CA VAL A 494 -8.32 1.80 -35.71
C VAL A 494 -9.30 0.91 -34.95
N ILE A 495 -10.30 1.53 -34.33
CA ILE A 495 -11.29 0.87 -33.49
C ILE A 495 -12.70 1.34 -33.82
N LEU A 496 -13.68 0.53 -33.43
CA LEU A 496 -15.08 0.95 -33.40
C LEU A 496 -15.41 1.51 -32.01
N VAL A 497 -15.90 2.74 -31.97
CA VAL A 497 -16.45 3.35 -30.76
C VAL A 497 -17.94 3.07 -30.73
N LEU A 498 -18.40 2.43 -29.66
CA LEU A 498 -19.79 2.03 -29.44
C LEU A 498 -20.35 2.80 -28.25
N GLY A 499 -21.50 3.45 -28.43
CA GLY A 499 -22.20 4.14 -27.35
C GLY A 499 -23.63 3.65 -27.15
N GLN A 500 -24.03 3.54 -25.88
CA GLN A 500 -25.39 3.12 -25.50
C GLN A 500 -25.91 3.96 -24.34
N SER A 501 -27.16 4.41 -24.47
CA SER A 501 -27.99 4.96 -23.39
C SER A 501 -29.26 4.11 -23.24
N GLU A 502 -30.17 4.51 -22.34
CA GLU A 502 -31.47 3.84 -22.17
C GLU A 502 -32.32 3.90 -23.46
N ASP A 503 -32.26 5.02 -24.19
CA ASP A 503 -33.15 5.29 -25.32
C ASP A 503 -32.47 5.15 -26.70
N ALA A 504 -31.14 4.99 -26.76
CA ALA A 504 -30.41 5.00 -28.03
C ALA A 504 -29.13 4.16 -28.03
N ARG A 505 -28.73 3.72 -29.23
CA ARG A 505 -27.42 3.15 -29.56
C ARG A 505 -26.83 3.92 -30.72
N TRP A 506 -25.54 4.20 -30.65
CA TRP A 506 -24.79 4.86 -31.72
C TRP A 506 -23.39 4.26 -31.83
N HIS A 507 -22.73 4.54 -32.94
CA HIS A 507 -21.37 4.10 -33.18
C HIS A 507 -20.62 5.12 -34.03
N GLY A 508 -19.30 5.01 -34.02
CA GLY A 508 -18.39 5.73 -34.89
C GLY A 508 -17.02 5.07 -34.88
N THR A 509 -16.04 5.74 -35.47
CA THR A 509 -14.67 5.25 -35.51
C THR A 509 -13.80 6.04 -34.52
N GLY A 510 -12.78 5.40 -33.98
CA GLY A 510 -11.69 6.07 -33.27
C GLY A 510 -10.37 5.40 -33.61
N PHE A 511 -9.26 5.98 -33.16
CA PHE A 511 -7.94 5.41 -33.37
C PHE A 511 -6.99 5.72 -32.22
N PHE A 512 -6.07 4.79 -31.96
CA PHE A 512 -5.10 4.92 -30.88
C PHE A 512 -4.04 5.96 -31.21
N VAL A 513 -3.87 6.95 -30.33
CA VAL A 513 -2.82 7.98 -30.41
C VAL A 513 -1.67 7.71 -29.42
N THR A 514 -1.85 6.78 -28.49
CA THR A 514 -0.78 6.25 -27.64
C THR A 514 -0.91 4.75 -27.47
N ASP A 515 0.22 4.08 -27.20
CA ASP A 515 0.23 2.65 -26.93
C ASP A 515 -0.40 2.29 -25.57
N SER A 516 -0.58 3.28 -24.67
CA SER A 516 -1.30 3.17 -23.40
C SER A 516 -2.83 3.17 -23.57
N GLY A 517 -3.34 3.36 -24.80
CA GLY A 517 -4.76 3.22 -25.12
C GLY A 517 -5.55 4.53 -25.12
N TYR A 518 -4.90 5.67 -25.30
CA TYR A 518 -5.60 6.91 -25.63
C TYR A 518 -6.11 6.86 -27.07
N ILE A 519 -7.35 7.32 -27.27
CA ILE A 519 -8.07 7.23 -28.53
C ILE A 519 -8.57 8.62 -28.91
N LEU A 520 -8.35 9.02 -30.16
CA LEU A 520 -9.00 10.20 -30.72
C LEU A 520 -10.23 9.79 -31.54
N THR A 521 -11.30 10.57 -31.41
CA THR A 521 -12.55 10.44 -32.18
C THR A 521 -13.26 11.80 -32.22
N ASN A 522 -14.48 11.89 -32.78
CA ASN A 522 -15.28 13.10 -32.71
C ASN A 522 -16.02 13.26 -31.37
N ALA A 523 -16.27 14.51 -30.98
CA ALA A 523 -17.04 14.84 -29.79
C ALA A 523 -18.47 14.30 -29.86
N HIS A 524 -19.10 14.40 -31.03
CA HIS A 524 -20.45 13.86 -31.22
C HIS A 524 -20.51 12.32 -31.17
N VAL A 525 -19.43 11.61 -31.54
CA VAL A 525 -19.34 10.15 -31.40
C VAL A 525 -19.19 9.77 -29.93
N ALA A 526 -18.39 10.53 -29.17
CA ALA A 526 -18.23 10.29 -27.74
C ALA A 526 -19.49 10.65 -26.92
N MET A 527 -20.32 11.57 -27.42
CA MET A 527 -21.45 12.16 -26.67
C MET A 527 -21.06 12.53 -25.22
N GLY A 528 -19.88 13.13 -25.04
CA GLY A 528 -19.16 13.13 -23.76
C GLY A 528 -19.95 13.60 -22.54
N HIS A 529 -20.88 14.55 -22.74
CA HIS A 529 -21.78 15.03 -21.70
C HIS A 529 -22.73 13.95 -21.13
N LEU A 530 -23.27 13.06 -21.97
CA LEU A 530 -24.15 11.97 -21.50
C LEU A 530 -23.36 10.93 -20.69
N VAL A 531 -22.11 10.68 -21.06
CA VAL A 531 -21.24 9.72 -20.38
C VAL A 531 -20.82 10.26 -19.01
N HIS A 532 -20.41 11.54 -18.94
CA HIS A 532 -20.06 12.20 -17.68
C HIS A 532 -21.24 12.33 -16.70
N GLU A 533 -22.47 12.41 -17.22
CA GLU A 533 -23.70 12.40 -16.42
C GLU A 533 -24.19 10.99 -16.03
N GLY A 534 -23.47 9.93 -16.46
CA GLY A 534 -23.83 8.53 -16.18
C GLY A 534 -25.04 8.02 -16.97
N LYS A 535 -25.49 8.75 -17.98
CA LYS A 535 -26.65 8.42 -18.83
C LYS A 535 -26.28 7.57 -20.04
N ALA A 536 -24.99 7.44 -20.32
CA ALA A 536 -24.45 6.71 -21.45
C ALA A 536 -23.19 5.93 -21.07
N LYS A 537 -22.96 4.83 -21.77
CA LYS A 537 -21.74 4.01 -21.67
C LYS A 537 -21.05 3.97 -23.03
N LEU A 538 -19.72 3.95 -23.02
CA LEU A 538 -18.88 3.83 -24.21
C LEU A 538 -17.98 2.60 -24.14
N TRP A 539 -17.76 1.98 -25.29
CA TRP A 539 -16.80 0.90 -25.46
C TRP A 539 -15.99 1.08 -26.74
N ALA A 540 -14.72 0.68 -26.70
CA ALA A 540 -13.90 0.42 -27.86
C ALA A 540 -14.03 -1.05 -28.23
N LYS A 541 -14.32 -1.36 -29.49
CA LYS A 541 -14.17 -2.69 -30.06
C LYS A 541 -12.96 -2.69 -30.98
N THR A 542 -11.92 -3.43 -30.62
CA THR A 542 -10.67 -3.57 -31.39
C THR A 542 -10.84 -4.55 -32.55
N LEU A 543 -9.89 -4.54 -33.50
CA LEU A 543 -9.88 -5.40 -34.69
C LEU A 543 -9.98 -6.90 -34.35
N ASP A 544 -9.36 -7.33 -33.25
CA ASP A 544 -9.43 -8.71 -32.76
C ASP A 544 -10.73 -9.03 -31.99
N GLY A 545 -11.71 -8.12 -32.00
CA GLY A 545 -13.05 -8.32 -31.47
C GLY A 545 -13.22 -7.99 -29.98
N HIS A 546 -12.14 -7.71 -29.24
CA HIS A 546 -12.22 -7.38 -27.82
C HIS A 546 -12.95 -6.06 -27.60
N ARG A 547 -13.77 -6.02 -26.53
CA ARG A 547 -14.48 -4.83 -26.10
C ARG A 547 -13.87 -4.28 -24.81
N TYR A 548 -13.51 -3.00 -24.82
CA TYR A 548 -12.94 -2.30 -23.68
C TYR A 548 -13.83 -1.13 -23.27
N PRO A 549 -14.16 -0.96 -21.99
CA PRO A 549 -14.86 0.24 -21.54
C PRO A 549 -13.99 1.49 -21.77
N LEU A 550 -14.63 2.60 -22.14
CA LEU A 550 -13.98 3.87 -22.42
C LEU A 550 -14.40 4.96 -21.43
N ASN A 551 -13.42 5.76 -21.00
CA ASN A 551 -13.65 7.03 -20.33
C ASN A 551 -13.43 8.19 -21.31
N VAL A 552 -14.26 9.23 -21.21
CA VAL A 552 -14.07 10.50 -21.93
C VAL A 552 -13.13 11.36 -21.08
N ILE A 553 -11.91 11.59 -21.58
CA ILE A 553 -10.89 12.41 -20.90
C ILE A 553 -11.15 13.89 -21.14
N LYS A 554 -11.35 14.27 -22.41
CA LYS A 554 -11.69 15.63 -22.81
C LYS A 554 -12.53 15.60 -24.08
N SER A 555 -13.44 16.55 -24.20
CA SER A 555 -14.25 16.76 -25.39
C SER A 555 -14.25 18.25 -25.70
N ASP A 556 -14.03 18.58 -26.96
CA ASP A 556 -14.18 19.93 -27.51
C ASP A 556 -15.31 19.88 -28.55
N ASN A 557 -16.44 20.48 -28.20
CA ASN A 557 -17.62 20.48 -29.08
C ASN A 557 -17.49 21.53 -30.20
N GLU A 558 -16.63 22.55 -30.05
CA GLU A 558 -16.41 23.55 -31.09
C GLU A 558 -15.57 22.96 -32.22
N GLN A 559 -14.52 22.22 -31.85
CA GLN A 559 -13.68 21.48 -32.78
C GLN A 559 -14.20 20.08 -33.08
N ASP A 560 -15.34 19.65 -32.51
CA ASP A 560 -15.89 18.29 -32.65
C ASP A 560 -14.85 17.15 -32.47
N LEU A 561 -13.98 17.27 -31.46
CA LEU A 561 -12.98 16.25 -31.10
C LEU A 561 -13.18 15.76 -29.67
N ALA A 562 -12.98 14.47 -29.46
CA ALA A 562 -12.91 13.88 -28.13
C ALA A 562 -11.69 12.97 -27.98
N LEU A 563 -11.03 13.13 -26.85
CA LEU A 563 -9.98 12.24 -26.36
C LEU A 563 -10.59 11.25 -25.39
N LEU A 564 -10.54 9.97 -25.74
CA LEU A 564 -11.03 8.84 -24.95
C LEU A 564 -9.85 8.02 -24.42
N LYS A 565 -10.11 7.17 -23.42
CA LYS A 565 -9.11 6.27 -22.85
C LYS A 565 -9.72 4.91 -22.52
N ILE A 566 -9.02 3.84 -22.88
CA ILE A 566 -9.33 2.49 -22.38
C ILE A 566 -9.15 2.42 -20.87
N VAL A 567 -10.20 1.94 -20.19
CA VAL A 567 -10.18 1.62 -18.77
C VAL A 567 -9.45 0.29 -18.57
N SER A 568 -8.45 0.28 -17.69
CA SER A 568 -7.66 -0.91 -17.30
C SER A 568 -7.13 -1.72 -18.48
N PRO A 569 -6.23 -1.17 -19.31
CA PRO A 569 -5.72 -1.87 -20.48
C PRO A 569 -4.93 -3.12 -20.07
N ALA A 570 -5.40 -4.30 -20.48
CA ALA A 570 -4.74 -5.58 -20.21
C ALA A 570 -3.47 -5.81 -21.07
N ARG A 571 -3.21 -4.93 -22.04
CA ARG A 571 -2.06 -4.95 -22.96
C ARG A 571 -1.76 -3.55 -23.50
N GLN A 572 -0.62 -3.40 -24.16
CA GLN A 572 -0.34 -2.24 -25.01
C GLN A 572 -1.05 -2.34 -26.36
N PHE A 573 -1.36 -1.19 -26.94
CA PHE A 573 -1.95 -1.05 -28.27
C PHE A 573 -0.92 -0.48 -29.24
N LYS A 574 -1.11 -0.65 -30.55
CA LYS A 574 -0.32 0.11 -31.52
C LYS A 574 -0.99 1.44 -31.78
N SER A 575 -0.23 2.52 -31.69
CA SER A 575 -0.70 3.86 -31.98
C SER A 575 -0.22 4.40 -33.33
N VAL A 576 -0.94 5.41 -33.81
CA VAL A 576 -0.57 6.16 -35.01
C VAL A 576 0.27 7.38 -34.67
N LYS A 577 1.06 7.85 -35.63
CA LYS A 577 1.75 9.13 -35.54
C LYS A 577 0.87 10.23 -36.12
N ILE A 578 0.79 11.36 -35.43
CA ILE A 578 0.14 12.58 -35.94
C ILE A 578 1.14 13.32 -36.83
N GLY A 579 0.74 13.62 -38.06
CA GLY A 579 1.50 14.35 -39.06
C GLY A 579 1.11 15.83 -39.09
N ASN A 580 1.84 16.60 -39.91
CA ASN A 580 1.59 18.03 -40.07
C ASN A 580 0.65 18.28 -41.26
N SER A 581 -0.61 18.58 -40.96
CA SER A 581 -1.67 18.87 -41.93
C SER A 581 -1.42 20.15 -42.73
N SER A 582 -0.66 21.13 -42.21
CA SER A 582 -0.30 22.37 -42.94
C SER A 582 0.58 22.15 -44.17
N GLN A 583 1.20 20.96 -44.29
CA GLN A 583 2.04 20.60 -45.43
C GLN A 583 1.28 19.94 -46.58
N LEU A 584 -0.02 19.70 -46.42
CA LEU A 584 -0.85 19.08 -47.44
C LEU A 584 -0.98 19.97 -48.68
N ARG A 585 -1.05 19.34 -49.85
CA ARG A 585 -1.29 20.01 -51.14
C ARG A 585 -2.54 19.47 -51.81
N LYS A 586 -3.30 20.33 -52.49
CA LYS A 586 -4.41 19.90 -53.35
C LYS A 586 -3.93 18.84 -54.36
N GLY A 587 -4.71 17.79 -54.54
CA GLY A 587 -4.38 16.64 -55.38
C GLY A 587 -3.47 15.59 -54.72
N GLN A 588 -2.93 15.85 -53.52
CA GLN A 588 -2.15 14.86 -52.79
C GLN A 588 -3.04 13.67 -52.41
N GLN A 589 -2.53 12.46 -52.65
CA GLN A 589 -3.22 11.23 -52.28
C GLN A 589 -3.26 11.06 -50.76
N VAL A 590 -4.43 10.68 -50.27
CA VAL A 590 -4.70 10.33 -48.88
C VAL A 590 -5.55 9.07 -48.84
N PHE A 591 -5.58 8.40 -47.70
CA PHE A 591 -6.50 7.30 -47.48
C PHE A 591 -7.05 7.36 -46.06
N ASN A 592 -8.22 6.79 -45.88
CA ASN A 592 -8.89 6.68 -44.61
C ASN A 592 -9.09 5.20 -44.30
N ILE A 593 -8.89 4.83 -43.04
CA ILE A 593 -9.31 3.54 -42.50
C ILE A 593 -10.44 3.87 -41.52
N GLY A 594 -11.63 3.38 -41.82
CA GLY A 594 -12.83 3.66 -41.03
C GLY A 594 -13.71 2.44 -40.90
N ASN A 595 -14.60 2.46 -39.90
CA ASN A 595 -15.51 1.36 -39.66
C ASN A 595 -16.97 1.77 -39.98
N PRO A 596 -17.50 1.37 -41.15
CA PRO A 596 -18.87 1.67 -41.54
C PRO A 596 -19.91 0.68 -40.98
N GLY A 597 -19.50 -0.26 -40.13
CA GLY A 597 -20.36 -1.35 -39.65
C GLY A 597 -21.46 -0.89 -38.71
N THR A 598 -22.52 -1.70 -38.59
CA THR A 598 -23.60 -1.49 -37.64
C THR A 598 -23.31 -2.13 -36.26
N TRP A 599 -24.14 -1.86 -35.25
CA TRP A 599 -23.96 -2.33 -33.86
C TRP A 599 -23.82 -3.86 -33.72
N ASP A 600 -24.43 -4.63 -34.63
CA ASP A 600 -24.58 -6.09 -34.55
C ASP A 600 -23.79 -6.87 -35.63
N GLU A 601 -23.01 -6.20 -36.49
CA GLU A 601 -22.31 -6.84 -37.60
C GLU A 601 -20.88 -7.30 -37.27
N HIS A 602 -20.43 -8.32 -38.02
CA HIS A 602 -19.02 -8.70 -38.07
C HIS A 602 -18.23 -7.58 -38.75
N PHE A 603 -17.06 -7.34 -38.19
CA PHE A 603 -16.22 -6.17 -38.40
C PHE A 603 -15.64 -6.15 -39.82
N GLU A 604 -15.94 -5.12 -40.61
CA GLU A 604 -15.32 -4.88 -41.93
C GLU A 604 -14.65 -3.50 -41.93
N HIS A 605 -13.35 -3.45 -41.61
CA HIS A 605 -12.57 -2.23 -41.83
C HIS A 605 -12.64 -1.84 -43.31
N SER A 606 -13.09 -0.62 -43.56
CA SER A 606 -13.16 -0.07 -44.91
C SER A 606 -11.99 0.87 -45.13
N VAL A 607 -11.31 0.67 -46.26
CA VAL A 607 -10.26 1.56 -46.72
C VAL A 607 -10.81 2.37 -47.87
N THR A 608 -10.79 3.68 -47.74
CA THR A 608 -11.15 4.59 -48.83
C THR A 608 -9.94 5.42 -49.22
N ILE A 609 -9.73 5.54 -50.52
CA ILE A 609 -8.60 6.30 -51.08
C ILE A 609 -9.18 7.51 -51.79
N GLY A 610 -8.51 8.64 -51.66
CA GLY A 610 -8.88 9.86 -52.36
C GLY A 610 -7.77 10.87 -52.40
N VAL A 611 -8.17 12.12 -52.64
CA VAL A 611 -7.24 13.24 -52.78
C VAL A 611 -7.69 14.45 -51.97
N VAL A 612 -6.75 15.32 -51.62
CA VAL A 612 -7.04 16.64 -51.06
C VAL A 612 -7.75 17.50 -52.11
N ALA A 613 -9.03 17.80 -51.88
CA ALA A 613 -9.87 18.60 -52.76
C ALA A 613 -9.81 20.10 -52.39
N GLY A 614 -9.78 20.40 -51.09
CA GLY A 614 -9.82 21.76 -50.55
C GLY A 614 -8.97 21.90 -49.29
N LEU A 615 -8.36 23.06 -49.11
CA LEU A 615 -7.63 23.44 -47.89
C LEU A 615 -8.26 24.72 -47.33
N ASN A 616 -8.29 24.87 -46.00
CA ASN A 616 -8.76 26.06 -45.29
C ASN A 616 -10.17 26.51 -45.68
N ARG A 617 -11.14 25.58 -45.69
CA ARG A 617 -12.55 25.88 -45.91
C ARG A 617 -13.27 26.00 -44.56
N ASN A 618 -14.31 26.84 -44.49
CA ASN A 618 -15.23 26.97 -43.33
C ASN A 618 -14.52 26.82 -41.97
N ASP A 619 -13.72 27.81 -41.59
CA ASP A 619 -13.01 27.86 -40.30
C ASP A 619 -11.88 26.83 -40.12
N GLY A 620 -11.15 26.50 -41.20
CA GLY A 620 -9.88 25.76 -41.11
C GLY A 620 -9.98 24.26 -41.41
N LEU A 621 -11.11 23.79 -41.94
CA LEU A 621 -11.29 22.40 -42.36
C LEU A 621 -10.56 22.10 -43.67
N ILE A 622 -10.12 20.84 -43.82
CA ILE A 622 -9.62 20.28 -45.08
C ILE A 622 -10.72 19.44 -45.70
N GLU A 623 -10.92 19.57 -47.00
CA GLU A 623 -11.86 18.75 -47.77
C GLU A 623 -11.11 17.69 -48.57
N PHE A 624 -11.50 16.43 -48.41
CA PHE A 624 -11.05 15.35 -49.28
C PHE A 624 -12.16 14.89 -50.21
N SER A 625 -11.80 14.54 -51.45
CA SER A 625 -12.69 13.82 -52.36
C SER A 625 -12.37 12.33 -52.28
N MET A 626 -13.24 11.58 -51.61
CA MET A 626 -13.12 10.14 -51.41
C MET A 626 -14.51 9.53 -51.17
N PRO A 627 -14.73 8.23 -51.45
CA PRO A 627 -15.99 7.57 -51.12
C PRO A 627 -16.33 7.70 -49.63
N GLY A 628 -17.54 8.17 -49.33
CA GLY A 628 -18.01 8.35 -47.95
C GLY A 628 -19.12 7.37 -47.58
N ARG A 629 -19.09 6.85 -46.35
CA ARG A 629 -20.11 5.95 -45.78
C ARG A 629 -20.44 6.37 -44.33
N GLY A 630 -21.64 6.05 -43.86
CA GLY A 630 -21.98 6.18 -42.43
C GLY A 630 -21.01 5.34 -41.58
N GLY A 631 -20.75 5.77 -40.33
CA GLY A 631 -19.78 5.14 -39.42
C GLY A 631 -18.33 5.63 -39.55
N GLN A 632 -18.00 6.38 -40.61
CA GLN A 632 -16.66 6.95 -40.80
C GLN A 632 -16.34 8.16 -39.91
N SER A 633 -17.32 8.77 -39.23
CA SER A 633 -17.07 9.85 -38.27
C SER A 633 -16.10 9.39 -37.18
N GLY A 634 -15.05 10.18 -36.95
CA GLY A 634 -13.96 9.92 -36.02
C GLY A 634 -12.81 9.11 -36.61
N SER A 635 -12.88 8.73 -37.89
CA SER A 635 -11.82 7.94 -38.54
C SER A 635 -10.58 8.78 -38.84
N PRO A 636 -9.36 8.20 -38.73
CA PRO A 636 -8.13 8.87 -39.10
C PRO A 636 -7.98 8.96 -40.63
N VAL A 637 -7.53 10.12 -41.12
CA VAL A 637 -7.06 10.26 -42.52
C VAL A 637 -5.54 10.26 -42.54
N PHE A 638 -4.96 9.35 -43.30
CA PHE A 638 -3.53 9.16 -43.45
C PHE A 638 -3.01 9.77 -44.75
N ASN A 639 -1.80 10.32 -44.70
CA ASN A 639 -1.01 10.55 -45.90
C ASN A 639 -0.28 9.26 -46.34
N THR A 640 0.41 9.30 -47.48
CA THR A 640 1.18 8.15 -47.99
C THR A 640 2.38 7.73 -47.13
N ALA A 641 2.73 8.49 -46.09
CA ALA A 641 3.75 8.13 -45.11
C ALA A 641 3.15 7.41 -43.87
N GLY A 642 1.83 7.23 -43.81
CA GLY A 642 1.14 6.56 -42.71
C GLY A 642 0.96 7.41 -41.46
N THR A 643 1.11 8.73 -41.56
CA THR A 643 0.82 9.66 -40.46
C THR A 643 -0.57 10.26 -40.62
N VAL A 644 -1.29 10.43 -39.51
CA VAL A 644 -2.63 11.04 -39.51
C VAL A 644 -2.52 12.54 -39.78
N VAL A 645 -3.27 13.02 -40.76
CA VAL A 645 -3.31 14.43 -41.18
C VAL A 645 -4.70 15.06 -41.03
N GLY A 646 -5.65 14.32 -40.43
CA GLY A 646 -6.93 14.84 -39.98
C GLY A 646 -7.89 13.76 -39.50
N VAL A 647 -9.03 14.19 -38.95
CA VAL A 647 -10.10 13.32 -38.44
C VAL A 647 -11.40 13.56 -39.20
N VAL A 648 -11.98 12.50 -39.76
CA VAL A 648 -13.27 12.56 -40.49
C VAL A 648 -14.38 13.06 -39.59
N VAL A 649 -15.03 14.16 -39.96
CA VAL A 649 -16.16 14.73 -39.18
C VAL A 649 -17.49 14.20 -39.67
N LYS A 650 -17.76 14.43 -40.95
CA LYS A 650 -19.03 14.08 -41.61
C LYS A 650 -18.79 13.83 -43.10
N VAL A 651 -19.73 13.16 -43.74
CA VAL A 651 -19.75 12.98 -45.20
C VAL A 651 -20.76 13.97 -45.79
N THR A 652 -20.32 14.79 -46.76
CA THR A 652 -21.19 15.69 -47.53
C THR A 652 -21.20 15.23 -48.99
N LEU A 653 -22.30 15.41 -49.71
CA LEU A 653 -22.36 15.17 -51.15
C LEU A 653 -22.28 16.52 -51.87
N ASP A 654 -21.43 16.63 -52.89
CA ASP A 654 -21.43 17.78 -53.80
C ASP A 654 -22.59 17.71 -54.81
N ASP A 655 -22.77 18.77 -55.59
CA ASP A 655 -23.83 18.88 -56.61
C ASP A 655 -23.76 17.79 -57.70
N SER A 656 -22.64 17.07 -57.80
CA SER A 656 -22.43 15.94 -58.72
C SER A 656 -22.65 14.57 -58.06
N GLY A 657 -23.06 14.54 -56.80
CA GLY A 657 -23.26 13.32 -56.01
C GLY A 657 -21.97 12.68 -55.52
N LYS A 658 -20.82 13.37 -55.58
CA LYS A 658 -19.54 12.87 -55.04
C LYS A 658 -19.42 13.20 -53.57
N ALA A 659 -18.86 12.25 -52.81
CA ALA A 659 -18.57 12.45 -51.39
C ALA A 659 -17.38 13.39 -51.18
N LEU A 660 -17.60 14.44 -50.41
CA LEU A 660 -16.62 15.32 -49.82
C LEU A 660 -16.60 15.10 -48.31
N ILE A 661 -15.42 14.83 -47.78
CA ILE A 661 -15.22 14.55 -46.37
C ILE A 661 -14.42 15.70 -45.76
N PRO A 662 -15.07 16.64 -45.02
CA PRO A 662 -14.36 17.59 -44.18
C PRO A 662 -13.69 16.89 -43.01
N VAL A 663 -12.46 17.32 -42.71
CA VAL A 663 -11.70 16.89 -41.55
C VAL A 663 -11.19 18.05 -40.72
N LEU A 664 -10.99 17.77 -39.44
CA LEU A 664 -10.31 18.67 -38.51
C LEU A 664 -8.80 18.42 -38.55
N MET A 665 -8.04 19.51 -38.47
CA MET A 665 -6.57 19.53 -38.55
C MET A 665 -5.88 19.32 -37.22
#